data_AF-A0AAJ0A7G8-F1
#
_entry.id   AF-A0AAJ0A7G8-F1
#
_cell.length_a   1.000
_cell.length_b   1.000
_cell.length_c   1.000
_cell.angle_alpha   90.00
_cell.angle_beta   90.00
_cell.angle_gamma   90.00
#
_symmetry.space_group_name_H-M   'P 1'
#
loop_
_entity.id
_entity.type
_entity.pdbx_description
1 polymer ?
#
loop_
_entity_poly.entity_id
_entity_poly.type
_entity_poly.pdbx_seq_one_letter_code
_entity_poly.pdbx_strand_id
1 'polypeptide(L)'
;MTQGRSLNDYKVAWICPLEVDQIAAMEMLDKEHPPLAKSPTDHNVYSLGSIDGHNVVIAGLHQPGNSPAATVVTQMRMTFPNLRFGLLVGVGGGVPVKTDQGPIRLGHVVVSKPAGGYSGALQYDHGKAKEGHFERTGALAPPPALLLSAAQALAVQRDRSEFDPVQQSLYRIKTDRPRLRRFQYPGEQNDYHYPSDYVHQREGEPCATVCDPLKRLVRPVNDDDNFVIVHRGNIASGELVVKNAELRDTLAQQHGLLCFETEAAGVIADFPCLVVRGISNYCDSHKNDDWHGYAAAVAAAYARQLFFHLPVDEVQRIPSRSPFHDESRQSSSTELNFRRRDMSQLALAEPGSDGSTSRQAPSLPARKLTAHAPQQPAQERGMQMLGQRVRNGDTVSAYGAAQDMTFSIPRKPVNKSEKRVLIAVFGMTGTGKTSLIKTLAGEAASQLRIGHGLESCTRDIETVDFSLDGHKVTLVDTPGFDDSERSDTDILKLIAAWLQDSYKNETLLSGLIYVHRISDVRMSGSSRKNMRMFDKLCGADHMSKVCLMTTMWDKVTLQDGLSKENDLKSSNYWGPMIDSGCSVKRQDRGLELVRDVVRGMLNEKPTAVKLQEEMMVAGKNLVETDAGMAVDEEIRRLERKHAEDLEDLRIQMREANEQRNMELQAQLQEEYAQTISKLQKRAKEREELNNAHIADLQRRYQDASHENERQQDELRFTTARERRIMVEKLLEQPHSFSERPEHFGVAPIAREPQDSLRISGGRQCFANLIVEDDYEQRPR
;
A
#
# COMPACT_ATOMS: atom_id res chain seq x y z
N MET A 1 -15.30 -47.81 -16.60
CA MET A 1 -14.10 -47.32 -17.32
C MET A 1 -13.95 -45.84 -16.98
N THR A 2 -12.89 -45.44 -16.27
CA THR A 2 -12.55 -44.04 -16.10
C THR A 2 -11.85 -43.54 -17.37
N GLN A 3 -12.45 -42.60 -18.09
CA GLN A 3 -11.74 -41.87 -19.13
C GLN A 3 -10.58 -41.10 -18.48
N GLY A 4 -9.39 -41.17 -19.10
CA GLY A 4 -8.22 -40.44 -18.62
C GLY A 4 -8.43 -38.94 -18.78
N ARG A 5 -8.63 -38.23 -17.66
CA ARG A 5 -8.68 -36.77 -17.67
C ARG A 5 -7.32 -36.17 -17.96
N SER A 6 -7.34 -35.02 -18.62
CA SER A 6 -6.19 -34.22 -19.03
C SER A 6 -6.25 -32.81 -18.44
N LEU A 7 -5.14 -32.08 -18.47
CA LEU A 7 -5.10 -30.67 -18.07
C LEU A 7 -6.03 -29.79 -18.93
N ASN A 8 -6.38 -30.24 -20.14
CA ASN A 8 -7.26 -29.54 -21.06
C ASN A 8 -8.74 -29.57 -20.64
N ASP A 9 -9.13 -30.46 -19.72
CA ASP A 9 -10.54 -30.68 -19.35
C ASP A 9 -11.03 -29.71 -18.26
N TYR A 10 -10.11 -29.04 -17.56
CA TYR A 10 -10.37 -28.05 -16.53
C TYR A 10 -10.60 -26.68 -17.15
N LYS A 11 -11.73 -26.04 -16.80
CA LYS A 11 -12.17 -24.76 -17.37
C LYS A 11 -12.30 -23.65 -16.32
N VAL A 12 -12.54 -24.03 -15.06
CA VAL A 12 -12.74 -23.10 -13.94
C VAL A 12 -11.63 -23.29 -12.93
N ALA A 13 -11.03 -22.18 -12.51
CA ALA A 13 -10.10 -22.14 -11.40
C ALA A 13 -10.80 -21.66 -10.13
N TRP A 14 -10.36 -22.16 -8.98
CA TRP A 14 -10.80 -21.74 -7.66
C TRP A 14 -9.54 -21.42 -6.84
N ILE A 15 -9.37 -20.15 -6.49
CA ILE A 15 -8.21 -19.65 -5.76
C ILE A 15 -8.61 -19.44 -4.31
N CYS A 16 -7.84 -20.05 -3.39
CA CYS A 16 -8.08 -20.06 -1.94
C CYS A 16 -6.90 -19.36 -1.22
N PRO A 17 -7.10 -18.15 -0.68
CA PRO A 17 -6.02 -17.42 -0.01
C PRO A 17 -5.45 -18.09 1.24
N LEU A 18 -6.29 -18.75 2.03
CA LEU A 18 -5.90 -19.44 3.26
C LEU A 18 -6.17 -20.95 3.21
N GLU A 19 -5.48 -21.71 4.07
CA GLU A 19 -5.73 -23.14 4.31
C GLU A 19 -7.20 -23.42 4.68
N VAL A 20 -7.82 -22.52 5.47
CA VAL A 20 -9.24 -22.64 5.87
C VAL A 20 -10.19 -22.50 4.68
N ASP A 21 -9.86 -21.63 3.71
CA ASP A 21 -10.60 -21.46 2.46
C ASP A 21 -10.44 -22.69 1.56
N GLN A 22 -9.22 -23.24 1.47
CA GLN A 22 -8.95 -24.44 0.66
C GLN A 22 -9.65 -25.68 1.21
N ILE A 23 -9.70 -25.86 2.53
CA ILE A 23 -10.44 -26.97 3.15
C ILE A 23 -11.96 -26.83 2.95
N ALA A 24 -12.50 -25.61 3.06
CA ALA A 24 -13.90 -25.34 2.73
C ALA A 24 -14.21 -25.66 1.25
N ALA A 25 -13.32 -25.27 0.32
CA ALA A 25 -13.45 -25.56 -1.11
C ALA A 25 -13.42 -27.07 -1.44
N MET A 26 -12.57 -27.84 -0.74
CA MET A 26 -12.47 -29.30 -0.95
C MET A 26 -13.75 -30.04 -0.57
N GLU A 27 -14.36 -29.74 0.59
CA GLU A 27 -15.63 -30.35 1.01
C GLU A 27 -16.81 -29.98 0.07
N MET A 28 -16.66 -28.93 -0.76
CA MET A 28 -17.62 -28.52 -1.79
C MET A 28 -17.50 -29.28 -3.12
N LEU A 29 -16.45 -30.08 -3.35
CA LEU A 29 -16.32 -30.93 -4.55
C LEU A 29 -17.32 -32.08 -4.51
N ASP A 30 -18.03 -32.36 -5.63
CA ASP A 30 -18.85 -33.57 -5.76
C ASP A 30 -18.00 -34.82 -5.95
N LYS A 31 -16.85 -34.68 -6.64
CA LYS A 31 -15.86 -35.73 -6.85
C LYS A 31 -14.46 -35.12 -6.89
N GLU A 32 -13.55 -35.63 -6.08
CA GLU A 32 -12.11 -35.40 -6.26
C GLU A 32 -11.58 -36.20 -7.47
N HIS A 33 -10.57 -35.66 -8.12
CA HIS A 33 -9.86 -36.29 -9.22
C HIS A 33 -8.39 -36.53 -8.82
N PRO A 34 -7.75 -37.61 -9.31
CA PRO A 34 -6.34 -37.85 -9.02
C PRO A 34 -5.45 -36.73 -9.59
N PRO A 35 -4.29 -36.44 -8.96
CA PRO A 35 -3.32 -35.48 -9.49
C PRO A 35 -2.91 -35.81 -10.93
N LEU A 36 -2.71 -34.77 -11.74
CA LEU A 36 -2.19 -34.89 -13.10
C LEU A 36 -0.74 -34.39 -13.15
N ALA A 37 0.06 -34.98 -14.03
CA ALA A 37 1.44 -34.55 -14.25
C ALA A 37 1.46 -33.12 -14.83
N LYS A 38 2.21 -32.23 -14.18
CA LYS A 38 2.41 -30.82 -14.56
C LYS A 38 3.87 -30.58 -14.98
N SER A 39 4.16 -29.38 -15.50
CA SER A 39 5.55 -28.98 -15.77
C SER A 39 6.38 -28.95 -14.47
N PRO A 40 7.66 -29.36 -14.48
CA PRO A 40 8.56 -29.14 -13.35
C PRO A 40 8.89 -27.65 -13.12
N THR A 41 8.53 -26.76 -14.05
CA THR A 41 8.65 -25.29 -13.87
C THR A 41 7.46 -24.67 -13.13
N ASP A 42 6.37 -25.41 -12.96
CA ASP A 42 5.23 -25.02 -12.14
C ASP A 42 5.47 -25.50 -10.71
N HIS A 43 5.33 -24.62 -9.73
CA HIS A 43 5.62 -24.87 -8.31
C HIS A 43 4.35 -25.00 -7.46
N ASN A 44 3.17 -24.70 -8.01
CA ASN A 44 1.89 -24.71 -7.30
C ASN A 44 1.44 -26.14 -6.93
N VAL A 45 0.73 -26.30 -5.81
CA VAL A 45 0.04 -27.56 -5.49
C VAL A 45 -1.43 -27.43 -5.86
N TYR A 46 -1.90 -28.29 -6.76
CA TYR A 46 -3.27 -28.31 -7.25
C TYR A 46 -4.08 -29.45 -6.66
N SER A 47 -5.26 -29.14 -6.13
CA SER A 47 -6.32 -30.13 -5.91
C SER A 47 -7.28 -30.09 -7.10
N LEU A 48 -7.73 -31.25 -7.58
CA LEU A 48 -8.54 -31.37 -8.78
C LEU A 48 -9.87 -32.04 -8.45
N GLY A 49 -10.95 -31.60 -9.10
CA GLY A 49 -12.26 -32.20 -8.88
C GLY A 49 -13.33 -31.73 -9.85
N SER A 50 -14.58 -32.04 -9.53
CA SER A 50 -15.76 -31.53 -10.24
C SER A 50 -16.91 -31.12 -9.33
N ILE A 51 -17.68 -30.14 -9.79
CA ILE A 51 -18.92 -29.63 -9.18
C ILE A 51 -19.92 -29.45 -10.33
N ASP A 52 -21.11 -30.03 -10.19
CA ASP A 52 -22.20 -30.00 -11.19
C ASP A 52 -21.74 -30.16 -12.67
N GLY A 53 -20.88 -31.15 -12.93
CA GLY A 53 -20.35 -31.43 -14.27
C GLY A 53 -19.18 -30.55 -14.74
N HIS A 54 -18.90 -29.42 -14.07
CA HIS A 54 -17.71 -28.61 -14.33
C HIS A 54 -16.46 -29.25 -13.71
N ASN A 55 -15.36 -29.37 -14.45
CA ASN A 55 -14.06 -29.73 -13.88
C ASN A 55 -13.37 -28.47 -13.34
N VAL A 56 -13.01 -28.50 -12.05
CA VAL A 56 -12.43 -27.39 -11.29
C VAL A 56 -11.01 -27.73 -10.85
N VAL A 57 -10.10 -26.76 -10.98
CA VAL A 57 -8.77 -26.78 -10.34
C VAL A 57 -8.78 -25.82 -9.16
N ILE A 58 -8.43 -26.34 -7.98
CA ILE A 58 -8.29 -25.58 -6.73
C ILE A 58 -6.79 -25.38 -6.46
N ALA A 59 -6.39 -24.16 -6.09
CA ALA A 59 -5.05 -23.89 -5.54
C ALA A 59 -5.13 -23.02 -4.29
N GLY A 60 -4.36 -23.40 -3.27
CA GLY A 60 -4.04 -22.54 -2.13
C GLY A 60 -2.89 -21.59 -2.47
N LEU A 61 -2.77 -20.48 -1.73
CA LEU A 61 -1.56 -19.64 -1.73
C LEU A 61 -0.62 -20.10 -0.60
N HIS A 62 0.70 -19.96 -0.79
CA HIS A 62 1.67 -20.23 0.30
C HIS A 62 1.68 -19.12 1.36
N GLN A 63 1.20 -17.93 1.00
CA GLN A 63 0.92 -16.79 1.88
C GLN A 63 -0.12 -15.88 1.18
N PRO A 64 -0.94 -15.10 1.92
CA PRO A 64 -1.84 -14.09 1.36
C PRO A 64 -1.13 -12.97 0.58
N GLY A 65 -1.90 -12.11 -0.07
CA GLY A 65 -1.39 -10.95 -0.82
C GLY A 65 -1.43 -11.12 -2.34
N ASN A 66 -1.25 -10.00 -3.05
CA ASN A 66 -1.44 -9.93 -4.49
C ASN A 66 -0.31 -10.58 -5.28
N SER A 67 0.94 -10.46 -4.81
CA SER A 67 2.10 -11.03 -5.51
C SER A 67 2.10 -12.57 -5.54
N PRO A 68 1.81 -13.28 -4.43
CA PRO A 68 1.56 -14.73 -4.44
C PRO A 68 0.37 -15.11 -5.32
N ALA A 69 -0.76 -14.39 -5.22
CA ALA A 69 -1.96 -14.69 -5.99
C ALA A 69 -1.74 -14.59 -7.50
N ALA A 70 -1.08 -13.52 -7.97
CA ALA A 70 -0.69 -13.34 -9.37
C ALA A 70 0.26 -14.46 -9.85
N THR A 71 1.22 -14.86 -9.00
CA THR A 71 2.19 -15.93 -9.31
C THR A 71 1.49 -17.28 -9.49
N VAL A 72 0.59 -17.65 -8.56
CA VAL A 72 -0.18 -18.89 -8.62
C VAL A 72 -1.06 -18.91 -9.89
N VAL A 73 -1.81 -17.85 -10.14
CA VAL A 73 -2.69 -17.74 -11.32
C VAL A 73 -1.92 -17.80 -12.64
N THR A 74 -0.75 -17.15 -12.72
CA THR A 74 0.10 -17.16 -13.92
C THR A 74 0.56 -18.58 -14.27
N GLN A 75 1.12 -19.31 -13.31
CA GLN A 75 1.56 -20.69 -13.52
C GLN A 75 0.37 -21.63 -13.80
N MET A 76 -0.77 -21.42 -13.12
CA MET A 76 -1.99 -22.19 -13.35
C MET A 76 -2.53 -22.02 -14.78
N ARG A 77 -2.53 -20.81 -15.34
CA ARG A 77 -2.90 -20.59 -16.75
C ARG A 77 -1.96 -21.26 -17.75
N MET A 78 -0.68 -21.41 -17.41
CA MET A 78 0.29 -22.14 -18.25
C MET A 78 0.07 -23.66 -18.19
N THR A 79 -0.17 -24.22 -17.00
CA THR A 79 -0.41 -25.66 -16.80
C THR A 79 -1.80 -26.10 -17.28
N PHE A 80 -2.83 -25.27 -17.13
CA PHE A 80 -4.21 -25.55 -17.56
C PHE A 80 -4.63 -24.61 -18.71
N PRO A 81 -4.20 -24.87 -19.97
CA PRO A 81 -4.35 -23.94 -21.10
C PRO A 81 -5.79 -23.71 -21.55
N ASN A 82 -6.76 -24.40 -20.93
CA ASN A 82 -8.18 -24.30 -21.19
C ASN A 82 -8.99 -23.61 -20.08
N LEU A 83 -8.33 -23.00 -19.09
CA LEU A 83 -9.01 -22.13 -18.15
C LEU A 83 -9.71 -20.95 -18.85
N ARG A 84 -10.85 -20.54 -18.28
CA ARG A 84 -11.73 -19.49 -18.80
C ARG A 84 -11.89 -18.33 -17.83
N PHE A 85 -12.09 -18.65 -16.55
CA PHE A 85 -12.25 -17.71 -15.47
C PHE A 85 -11.89 -18.35 -14.13
N GLY A 86 -11.65 -17.50 -13.14
CA GLY A 86 -11.46 -17.87 -11.74
C GLY A 86 -12.68 -17.55 -10.87
N LEU A 87 -12.77 -18.27 -9.75
CA LEU A 87 -13.45 -17.83 -8.54
C LEU A 87 -12.36 -17.59 -7.49
N LEU A 88 -12.31 -16.39 -6.90
CA LEU A 88 -11.45 -16.08 -5.76
C LEU A 88 -12.33 -16.11 -4.52
N VAL A 89 -12.16 -17.13 -3.68
CA VAL A 89 -13.11 -17.49 -2.63
C VAL A 89 -12.38 -17.65 -1.31
N GLY A 90 -12.86 -16.97 -0.28
CA GLY A 90 -12.31 -17.11 1.07
C GLY A 90 -12.89 -16.11 2.06
N VAL A 91 -12.22 -15.93 3.19
CA VAL A 91 -12.57 -14.90 4.18
C VAL A 91 -12.26 -13.47 3.70
N GLY A 92 -12.97 -12.48 4.24
CA GLY A 92 -12.69 -11.05 4.08
C GLY A 92 -13.18 -10.25 5.29
N GLY A 93 -12.76 -8.99 5.39
CA GLY A 93 -13.24 -8.07 6.43
C GLY A 93 -14.40 -7.23 5.91
N GLY A 94 -15.51 -7.17 6.65
CA GLY A 94 -16.75 -6.52 6.24
C GLY A 94 -16.79 -5.04 6.63
N VAL A 95 -17.41 -4.22 5.78
CA VAL A 95 -17.77 -2.85 6.14
C VAL A 95 -19.19 -2.88 6.73
N PRO A 96 -19.45 -2.35 7.94
CA PRO A 96 -20.76 -2.44 8.62
C PRO A 96 -21.85 -1.52 8.03
N VAL A 97 -21.77 -1.17 6.74
CA VAL A 97 -22.77 -0.36 6.03
C VAL A 97 -24.08 -1.10 5.80
N LYS A 98 -25.17 -0.34 5.65
CA LYS A 98 -26.49 -0.85 5.27
C LYS A 98 -26.62 -0.95 3.76
N THR A 99 -27.10 -2.10 3.29
CA THR A 99 -27.46 -2.40 1.90
C THR A 99 -28.96 -2.67 1.77
N ASP A 100 -29.44 -2.96 0.57
CA ASP A 100 -30.81 -3.47 0.32
C ASP A 100 -31.11 -4.75 1.13
N GLN A 101 -30.07 -5.55 1.42
CA GLN A 101 -30.11 -6.78 2.21
C GLN A 101 -29.83 -6.52 3.72
N GLY A 102 -30.03 -5.29 4.18
CA GLY A 102 -29.73 -4.88 5.56
C GLY A 102 -28.24 -4.61 5.83
N PRO A 103 -27.84 -4.45 7.10
CA PRO A 103 -26.46 -4.21 7.51
C PRO A 103 -25.60 -5.48 7.37
N ILE A 104 -24.34 -5.31 6.99
CA ILE A 104 -23.37 -6.41 6.86
C ILE A 104 -22.98 -6.92 8.27
N ARG A 105 -23.01 -8.25 8.45
CA ARG A 105 -22.59 -8.94 9.68
C ARG A 105 -21.48 -9.95 9.43
N LEU A 106 -20.85 -10.42 10.51
CA LEU A 106 -19.98 -11.59 10.46
C LEU A 106 -20.80 -12.82 10.00
N GLY A 107 -20.17 -13.69 9.20
CA GLY A 107 -20.86 -14.83 8.57
C GLY A 107 -21.77 -14.49 7.38
N HIS A 108 -21.96 -13.22 7.02
CA HIS A 108 -22.56 -12.85 5.73
C HIS A 108 -21.57 -13.10 4.58
N VAL A 109 -22.08 -13.15 3.34
CA VAL A 109 -21.26 -13.24 2.12
C VAL A 109 -21.35 -11.92 1.34
N VAL A 110 -20.21 -11.45 0.83
CA VAL A 110 -20.11 -10.32 -0.10
C VAL A 110 -19.55 -10.81 -1.44
N VAL A 111 -20.24 -10.51 -2.53
CA VAL A 111 -19.86 -10.92 -3.89
C VAL A 111 -19.59 -9.69 -4.75
N SER A 112 -18.45 -9.68 -5.43
CA SER A 112 -18.07 -8.60 -6.34
C SER A 112 -19.11 -8.38 -7.44
N LYS A 113 -19.58 -7.13 -7.57
CA LYS A 113 -20.54 -6.67 -8.59
C LYS A 113 -20.26 -5.19 -8.91
N PRO A 114 -20.13 -4.81 -10.19
CA PRO A 114 -19.97 -3.40 -10.57
C PRO A 114 -21.04 -2.48 -9.96
N ALA A 115 -20.61 -1.43 -9.26
CA ALA A 115 -21.46 -0.46 -8.59
C ALA A 115 -20.77 0.91 -8.48
N GLY A 116 -21.53 2.00 -8.53
CA GLY A 116 -21.02 3.36 -8.31
C GLY A 116 -19.94 3.85 -9.28
N GLY A 117 -19.83 3.25 -10.47
CA GLY A 117 -18.76 3.54 -11.44
C GLY A 117 -17.51 2.66 -11.33
N TYR A 118 -17.46 1.77 -10.31
CA TYR A 118 -16.38 0.80 -10.13
C TYR A 118 -16.76 -0.58 -10.69
N SER A 119 -15.76 -1.41 -10.96
CA SER A 119 -15.89 -2.72 -11.61
C SER A 119 -16.28 -3.88 -10.66
N GLY A 120 -16.57 -3.60 -9.39
CA GLY A 120 -16.94 -4.62 -8.38
C GLY A 120 -15.76 -5.16 -7.57
N ALA A 121 -14.53 -4.96 -8.05
CA ALA A 121 -13.31 -5.02 -7.28
C ALA A 121 -12.48 -3.77 -7.60
N LEU A 122 -11.85 -3.14 -6.60
CA LEU A 122 -10.96 -1.99 -6.81
C LEU A 122 -9.72 -2.09 -5.93
N GLN A 123 -8.55 -1.85 -6.51
CA GLN A 123 -7.33 -1.76 -5.72
C GLN A 123 -7.28 -0.38 -5.04
N TYR A 124 -7.40 -0.33 -3.72
CA TYR A 124 -7.56 0.93 -2.98
C TYR A 124 -6.21 1.58 -2.64
N ASP A 125 -5.14 0.78 -2.53
CA ASP A 125 -3.78 1.21 -2.19
C ASP A 125 -2.85 1.38 -3.40
N HIS A 126 -3.36 1.24 -4.63
CA HIS A 126 -2.58 1.44 -5.86
C HIS A 126 -2.87 2.80 -6.52
N GLY A 127 -1.83 3.61 -6.66
CA GLY A 127 -1.96 5.01 -7.03
C GLY A 127 -0.64 5.75 -7.11
N LYS A 128 -0.74 7.07 -7.22
CA LYS A 128 0.38 8.01 -7.17
C LYS A 128 0.28 8.84 -5.91
N ALA A 129 1.36 8.90 -5.14
CA ALA A 129 1.54 10.01 -4.22
C ALA A 129 1.71 11.30 -5.04
N LYS A 130 0.93 12.31 -4.69
CA LYS A 130 1.05 13.70 -5.15
C LYS A 130 1.40 14.59 -3.96
N GLU A 131 1.75 15.85 -4.23
CA GLU A 131 1.90 16.87 -3.21
C GLU A 131 0.62 16.93 -2.36
N GLY A 132 0.73 16.52 -1.09
CA GLY A 132 -0.40 16.46 -0.17
C GLY A 132 -1.64 15.74 -0.72
N HIS A 133 -1.52 14.52 -1.28
CA HIS A 133 -2.59 13.51 -1.36
C HIS A 133 -2.14 12.20 -2.04
N PHE A 134 -2.94 11.14 -1.88
CA PHE A 134 -2.84 9.92 -2.66
C PHE A 134 -3.91 9.88 -3.75
N GLU A 135 -3.51 9.82 -5.02
CA GLU A 135 -4.40 9.65 -6.17
C GLU A 135 -4.42 8.18 -6.61
N ARG A 136 -5.48 7.45 -6.28
CA ARG A 136 -5.68 6.05 -6.70
C ARG A 136 -5.77 5.94 -8.23
N THR A 137 -4.90 5.14 -8.86
CA THR A 137 -4.79 5.01 -10.34
C THR A 137 -5.19 3.64 -10.86
N GLY A 138 -5.41 3.53 -12.18
CA GLY A 138 -5.82 2.28 -12.83
C GLY A 138 -7.25 1.85 -12.48
N ALA A 139 -7.63 0.68 -13.01
CA ALA A 139 -8.90 0.01 -12.71
C ALA A 139 -8.73 -1.51 -12.92
N LEU A 140 -9.35 -2.32 -12.06
CA LEU A 140 -9.42 -3.77 -12.23
C LEU A 140 -10.52 -4.13 -13.23
N ALA A 141 -10.36 -5.23 -13.98
CA ALA A 141 -11.40 -5.70 -14.89
C ALA A 141 -12.66 -6.17 -14.12
N PRO A 142 -13.88 -5.91 -14.62
CA PRO A 142 -15.09 -6.43 -14.00
C PRO A 142 -15.20 -7.96 -14.14
N PRO A 143 -15.89 -8.65 -13.21
CA PRO A 143 -16.15 -10.07 -13.34
C PRO A 143 -16.85 -10.43 -14.66
N PRO A 144 -16.55 -11.60 -15.26
CA PRO A 144 -17.21 -12.08 -16.48
C PRO A 144 -18.74 -11.98 -16.43
N ALA A 145 -19.36 -11.53 -17.52
CA ALA A 145 -20.81 -11.38 -17.63
C ALA A 145 -21.58 -12.69 -17.33
N LEU A 146 -21.00 -13.85 -17.66
CA LEU A 146 -21.55 -15.16 -17.30
C LEU A 146 -21.59 -15.38 -15.78
N LEU A 147 -20.53 -15.02 -15.05
CA LEU A 147 -20.48 -15.13 -13.59
C LEU A 147 -21.43 -14.12 -12.91
N LEU A 148 -21.53 -12.90 -13.44
CA LEU A 148 -22.49 -11.90 -12.96
C LEU A 148 -23.95 -12.33 -13.17
N SER A 149 -24.23 -13.04 -14.28
CA SER A 149 -25.55 -13.58 -14.63
C SER A 149 -25.89 -14.82 -13.80
N ALA A 150 -24.96 -15.74 -13.60
CA ALA A 150 -25.13 -16.90 -12.71
C ALA A 150 -25.40 -16.45 -11.27
N ALA A 151 -24.67 -15.43 -10.77
CA ALA A 151 -24.92 -14.83 -9.46
C ALA A 151 -26.25 -14.05 -9.39
N GLN A 152 -26.82 -13.63 -10.52
CA GLN A 152 -28.17 -13.06 -10.58
C GLN A 152 -29.26 -14.14 -10.58
N ALA A 153 -29.06 -15.24 -11.30
CA ALA A 153 -29.95 -16.39 -11.31
C ALA A 153 -30.02 -17.04 -9.92
N LEU A 154 -28.88 -17.18 -9.23
CA LEU A 154 -28.80 -17.65 -7.85
C LEU A 154 -29.61 -16.76 -6.91
N ALA A 155 -29.45 -15.44 -6.97
CA ALA A 155 -30.27 -14.51 -6.18
C ALA A 155 -31.77 -14.71 -6.43
N VAL A 156 -32.20 -14.75 -7.70
CA VAL A 156 -33.61 -14.95 -8.08
C VAL A 156 -34.14 -16.33 -7.66
N GLN A 157 -33.30 -17.36 -7.52
CA GLN A 157 -33.72 -18.64 -6.92
C GLN A 157 -33.89 -18.52 -5.40
N ARG A 158 -32.92 -17.90 -4.70
CA ARG A 158 -32.95 -17.72 -3.23
C ARG A 158 -34.23 -17.00 -2.80
N ASP A 159 -34.52 -15.86 -3.41
CA ASP A 159 -35.67 -15.00 -3.13
C ASP A 159 -37.03 -15.69 -3.40
N ARG A 160 -37.03 -16.90 -3.99
CA ARG A 160 -38.21 -17.69 -4.37
C ARG A 160 -38.25 -19.09 -3.75
N SER A 161 -37.29 -19.44 -2.89
CA SER A 161 -37.17 -20.78 -2.29
C SER A 161 -37.49 -20.76 -0.80
N GLU A 162 -38.26 -21.73 -0.33
CA GLU A 162 -38.54 -21.92 1.12
C GLU A 162 -37.29 -22.34 1.92
N PHE A 163 -36.22 -22.74 1.24
CA PHE A 163 -34.96 -23.19 1.83
C PHE A 163 -33.78 -22.57 1.08
N ASP A 164 -32.76 -22.13 1.80
CA ASP A 164 -31.53 -21.61 1.20
C ASP A 164 -30.64 -22.74 0.61
N PRO A 165 -30.37 -22.76 -0.72
CA PRO A 165 -29.47 -23.76 -1.32
C PRO A 165 -27.99 -23.63 -0.89
N VAL A 166 -27.57 -22.46 -0.41
CA VAL A 166 -26.23 -22.24 0.18
C VAL A 166 -26.17 -22.85 1.58
N GLN A 167 -27.18 -22.64 2.42
CA GLN A 167 -27.31 -23.34 3.71
C GLN A 167 -27.33 -24.87 3.50
N GLN A 168 -28.05 -25.37 2.48
CA GLN A 168 -28.00 -26.79 2.11
C GLN A 168 -26.60 -27.26 1.71
N SER A 169 -25.78 -26.40 1.09
CA SER A 169 -24.40 -26.73 0.72
C SER A 169 -23.44 -26.74 1.91
N LEU A 170 -23.68 -25.93 2.95
CA LEU A 170 -22.90 -25.98 4.19
C LEU A 170 -22.93 -27.36 4.85
N TYR A 171 -24.09 -28.05 4.82
CA TYR A 171 -24.23 -29.40 5.39
C TYR A 171 -23.36 -30.47 4.70
N ARG A 172 -22.63 -30.15 3.63
CA ARG A 172 -21.55 -31.00 3.12
C ARG A 172 -20.41 -31.12 4.14
N ILE A 173 -19.99 -29.99 4.71
CA ILE A 173 -18.90 -29.92 5.69
C ILE A 173 -19.34 -30.63 6.97
N LYS A 174 -18.66 -31.73 7.31
CA LYS A 174 -19.02 -32.59 8.44
C LYS A 174 -18.45 -32.06 9.76
N THR A 175 -19.08 -31.00 10.27
CA THR A 175 -18.71 -30.28 11.50
C THR A 175 -18.75 -31.15 12.77
N ASP A 176 -19.42 -32.31 12.75
CA ASP A 176 -19.31 -33.34 13.78
C ASP A 176 -17.85 -33.81 14.00
N ARG A 177 -17.09 -33.93 12.90
CA ARG A 177 -15.67 -34.30 12.87
C ARG A 177 -14.86 -33.22 13.60
N PRO A 178 -14.04 -33.57 14.62
CA PRO A 178 -13.32 -32.57 15.43
C PRO A 178 -12.51 -31.52 14.65
N ARG A 179 -11.87 -31.91 13.54
CA ARG A 179 -11.08 -31.00 12.68
C ARG A 179 -11.92 -30.02 11.86
N LEU A 180 -13.21 -30.26 11.68
CA LEU A 180 -14.14 -29.41 10.91
C LEU A 180 -15.08 -28.59 11.80
N ARG A 181 -15.02 -28.70 13.13
CA ARG A 181 -15.85 -27.91 14.07
C ARG A 181 -15.71 -26.41 13.88
N ARG A 182 -14.54 -25.91 13.44
CA ARG A 182 -14.31 -24.49 13.13
C ARG A 182 -15.24 -23.93 12.05
N PHE A 183 -15.87 -24.77 11.23
CA PHE A 183 -16.82 -24.38 10.19
C PHE A 183 -18.29 -24.35 10.67
N GLN A 184 -18.55 -24.62 11.96
CA GLN A 184 -19.88 -24.46 12.56
C GLN A 184 -20.20 -22.97 12.76
N TYR A 185 -21.49 -22.60 12.64
CA TYR A 185 -21.96 -21.24 12.89
C TYR A 185 -21.70 -20.79 14.34
N PRO A 186 -21.03 -19.65 14.59
CA PRO A 186 -20.77 -19.15 15.95
C PRO A 186 -22.01 -18.60 16.68
N GLY A 187 -23.10 -18.27 15.97
CA GLY A 187 -24.29 -17.62 16.50
C GLY A 187 -24.19 -16.10 16.59
N GLU A 188 -25.30 -15.38 16.33
CA GLU A 188 -25.35 -13.91 16.32
C GLU A 188 -24.81 -13.26 17.60
N GLN A 189 -24.91 -13.91 18.76
CA GLN A 189 -24.37 -13.40 20.03
C GLN A 189 -22.85 -13.20 20.03
N ASN A 190 -22.13 -13.76 19.05
CA ASN A 190 -20.69 -13.58 18.84
C ASN A 190 -20.36 -12.55 17.73
N ASP A 191 -21.35 -11.85 17.17
CA ASP A 191 -21.17 -10.70 16.27
C ASP A 191 -20.73 -9.45 17.06
N TYR A 192 -19.44 -9.36 17.37
CA TYR A 192 -18.86 -8.25 18.12
C TYR A 192 -18.54 -7.07 17.20
N HIS A 193 -19.39 -6.05 17.27
CA HIS A 193 -19.25 -4.80 16.53
C HIS A 193 -19.15 -3.61 17.51
N TYR A 194 -18.19 -2.71 17.27
CA TYR A 194 -17.91 -1.54 18.11
C TYR A 194 -18.04 -0.23 17.32
N PRO A 195 -18.23 0.92 17.99
CA PRO A 195 -18.09 2.25 17.40
C PRO A 195 -16.72 2.45 16.73
N SER A 196 -16.64 3.31 15.71
CA SER A 196 -15.41 3.53 14.94
C SER A 196 -14.31 4.23 15.73
N ASP A 197 -14.68 5.05 16.72
CA ASP A 197 -13.81 5.77 17.66
C ASP A 197 -13.34 4.89 18.84
N TYR A 198 -13.96 3.74 19.05
CA TYR A 198 -13.59 2.82 20.12
C TYR A 198 -12.44 1.92 19.66
N VAL A 199 -11.23 2.15 20.18
CA VAL A 199 -10.03 1.38 19.85
C VAL A 199 -9.77 0.26 20.87
N HIS A 200 -9.31 -0.90 20.39
CA HIS A 200 -8.97 -2.06 21.21
C HIS A 200 -7.84 -1.76 22.20
N GLN A 201 -8.06 -2.04 23.49
CA GLN A 201 -7.28 -1.43 24.58
C GLN A 201 -5.86 -1.98 24.78
N ARG A 202 -5.59 -3.25 24.41
CA ARG A 202 -4.30 -3.92 24.66
C ARG A 202 -3.95 -4.88 23.51
N GLU A 203 -3.07 -4.44 22.62
CA GLU A 203 -2.65 -5.22 21.44
C GLU A 203 -2.17 -6.64 21.81
N GLY A 204 -2.63 -7.64 21.06
CA GLY A 204 -2.28 -9.04 21.26
C GLY A 204 -3.21 -9.81 22.23
N GLU A 205 -3.97 -9.14 23.10
CA GLU A 205 -4.95 -9.80 23.95
C GLU A 205 -6.32 -9.98 23.27
N PRO A 206 -7.12 -11.01 23.63
CA PRO A 206 -8.47 -11.20 23.11
C PRO A 206 -9.40 -10.01 23.39
N CYS A 207 -10.22 -9.63 22.41
CA CYS A 207 -11.24 -8.58 22.58
C CYS A 207 -12.16 -8.87 23.79
N ALA A 208 -12.49 -10.14 24.03
CA ALA A 208 -13.31 -10.59 25.16
C ALA A 208 -12.71 -10.36 26.57
N THR A 209 -11.40 -10.14 26.71
CA THR A 209 -10.75 -9.91 28.02
C THR A 209 -10.37 -8.45 28.27
N VAL A 210 -10.32 -7.61 27.23
CA VAL A 210 -9.79 -6.23 27.33
C VAL A 210 -10.70 -5.14 26.80
N CYS A 211 -11.80 -5.47 26.11
CA CYS A 211 -12.76 -4.49 25.61
C CYS A 211 -14.09 -4.57 26.35
N ASP A 212 -14.65 -3.41 26.71
CA ASP A 212 -15.92 -3.29 27.42
C ASP A 212 -17.08 -3.86 26.56
N PRO A 213 -17.77 -4.94 26.99
CA PRO A 213 -18.91 -5.49 26.25
C PRO A 213 -20.08 -4.51 26.14
N LEU A 214 -20.21 -3.52 27.04
CA LEU A 214 -21.24 -2.49 27.01
C LEU A 214 -20.99 -1.43 25.93
N LYS A 215 -19.80 -1.39 25.33
CA LYS A 215 -19.47 -0.56 24.16
C LYS A 215 -19.84 -1.22 22.84
N ARG A 216 -20.30 -2.46 22.82
CA ARG A 216 -20.75 -3.13 21.59
C ARG A 216 -22.03 -2.48 21.09
N LEU A 217 -22.09 -2.19 19.80
CA LEU A 217 -23.27 -1.64 19.15
C LEU A 217 -24.35 -2.73 19.08
N VAL A 218 -25.50 -2.47 19.73
CA VAL A 218 -26.63 -3.40 19.74
C VAL A 218 -27.15 -3.59 18.32
N ARG A 219 -27.10 -4.84 17.85
CA ARG A 219 -27.66 -5.28 16.56
C ARG A 219 -28.98 -6.02 16.83
N PRO A 220 -30.05 -5.80 16.05
CA PRO A 220 -31.28 -6.59 16.18
C PRO A 220 -30.98 -8.07 15.95
N VAL A 221 -31.63 -8.97 16.69
CA VAL A 221 -31.60 -10.40 16.33
C VAL A 221 -32.37 -10.58 15.02
N ASN A 222 -31.84 -11.41 14.11
CA ASN A 222 -32.59 -11.88 12.95
C ASN A 222 -33.28 -13.21 13.32
N ASP A 223 -34.62 -13.28 13.27
CA ASP A 223 -35.38 -14.47 13.68
C ASP A 223 -35.31 -15.66 12.69
N ASP A 224 -34.42 -15.61 11.68
CA ASP A 224 -34.29 -16.64 10.63
C ASP A 224 -32.84 -17.04 10.34
N ASP A 225 -32.26 -17.85 11.23
CA ASP A 225 -30.94 -18.50 11.09
C ASP A 225 -30.81 -19.44 9.86
N ASN A 226 -31.87 -19.65 9.06
CA ASN A 226 -31.87 -20.62 7.97
C ASN A 226 -31.34 -20.05 6.65
N PHE A 227 -31.21 -18.74 6.50
CA PHE A 227 -30.77 -18.07 5.27
C PHE A 227 -29.45 -17.30 5.45
N VAL A 228 -28.46 -17.62 4.61
CA VAL A 228 -27.21 -16.86 4.53
C VAL A 228 -27.47 -15.53 3.82
N ILE A 229 -27.16 -14.40 4.46
CA ILE A 229 -27.33 -13.09 3.81
C ILE A 229 -26.19 -12.85 2.81
N VAL A 230 -26.55 -12.47 1.58
CA VAL A 230 -25.61 -12.27 0.47
C VAL A 230 -25.72 -10.85 -0.10
N HIS A 231 -24.68 -10.05 0.09
CA HIS A 231 -24.56 -8.70 -0.47
C HIS A 231 -23.80 -8.72 -1.80
N ARG A 232 -24.10 -7.79 -2.71
CA ARG A 232 -23.45 -7.70 -4.04
C ARG A 232 -23.04 -6.26 -4.35
N GLY A 233 -21.75 -5.97 -4.44
CA GLY A 233 -21.22 -4.61 -4.66
C GLY A 233 -19.70 -4.56 -4.78
N ASN A 234 -19.10 -3.42 -4.43
CA ASN A 234 -17.65 -3.21 -4.54
C ASN A 234 -16.88 -3.85 -3.38
N ILE A 235 -15.82 -4.58 -3.72
CA ILE A 235 -14.83 -5.12 -2.79
C ILE A 235 -13.52 -4.35 -2.97
N ALA A 236 -12.90 -3.93 -1.87
CA ALA A 236 -11.58 -3.32 -1.84
C ALA A 236 -10.49 -4.39 -1.79
N SER A 237 -9.47 -4.21 -2.62
CA SER A 237 -8.29 -5.07 -2.72
C SER A 237 -7.03 -4.28 -2.41
N GLY A 238 -6.06 -4.87 -1.73
CA GLY A 238 -4.77 -4.23 -1.47
C GLY A 238 -3.73 -5.21 -0.92
N GLU A 239 -2.50 -4.77 -0.73
CA GLU A 239 -1.50 -5.49 0.07
C GLU A 239 -1.61 -5.14 1.56
N LEU A 240 -2.25 -4.00 1.88
CA LEU A 240 -2.49 -3.54 3.24
C LEU A 240 -3.69 -4.26 3.91
N VAL A 241 -3.52 -4.66 5.18
CA VAL A 241 -4.58 -5.22 6.03
C VAL A 241 -5.18 -4.11 6.89
N VAL A 242 -6.40 -3.67 6.57
CA VAL A 242 -7.09 -2.61 7.33
C VAL A 242 -7.51 -3.14 8.71
N LYS A 243 -7.04 -2.46 9.77
CA LYS A 243 -7.36 -2.69 11.19
C LYS A 243 -7.79 -1.41 11.91
N ASN A 244 -8.31 -0.43 11.17
CA ASN A 244 -8.75 0.86 11.67
C ASN A 244 -10.13 1.18 11.10
N ALA A 245 -11.11 1.38 11.99
CA ALA A 245 -12.52 1.55 11.63
C ALA A 245 -12.79 2.88 10.92
N GLU A 246 -12.14 3.98 11.32
CA GLU A 246 -12.31 5.30 10.69
C GLU A 246 -11.79 5.31 9.25
N LEU A 247 -10.64 4.68 9.00
CA LEU A 247 -10.06 4.50 7.66
C LEU A 247 -10.94 3.60 6.79
N ARG A 248 -11.42 2.48 7.34
CA ARG A 248 -12.40 1.58 6.70
C ARG A 248 -13.64 2.35 6.25
N ASP A 249 -14.24 3.12 7.17
CA ASP A 249 -15.50 3.84 6.90
C ASP A 249 -15.29 5.01 5.94
N THR A 250 -14.16 5.73 6.03
CA THR A 250 -13.76 6.78 5.07
C THR A 250 -13.64 6.22 3.66
N LEU A 251 -12.86 5.15 3.48
CA LEU A 251 -12.68 4.49 2.17
C LEU A 251 -14.01 3.90 1.65
N ALA A 252 -14.84 3.37 2.55
CA ALA A 252 -16.14 2.83 2.18
C ALA A 252 -17.14 3.90 1.74
N GLN A 253 -17.18 5.06 2.41
CA GLN A 253 -17.95 6.21 1.97
C GLN A 253 -17.45 6.77 0.64
N GLN A 254 -16.13 6.79 0.43
CA GLN A 254 -15.51 7.33 -0.78
C GLN A 254 -15.69 6.43 -2.03
N HIS A 255 -15.79 5.10 -1.86
CA HIS A 255 -15.78 4.13 -2.97
C HIS A 255 -16.95 3.13 -2.98
N GLY A 256 -17.89 3.24 -2.03
CA GLY A 256 -19.06 2.35 -1.93
C GLY A 256 -18.69 0.91 -1.57
N LEU A 257 -17.73 0.73 -0.65
CA LEU A 257 -17.17 -0.57 -0.30
C LEU A 257 -18.08 -1.37 0.65
N LEU A 258 -18.13 -2.69 0.42
CA LEU A 258 -18.83 -3.64 1.28
C LEU A 258 -17.87 -4.59 2.04
N CYS A 259 -16.67 -4.80 1.52
CA CYS A 259 -15.67 -5.73 2.06
C CYS A 259 -14.25 -5.29 1.65
N PHE A 260 -13.25 -5.65 2.46
CA PHE A 260 -11.82 -5.60 2.14
C PHE A 260 -11.24 -7.03 2.08
N GLU A 261 -10.29 -7.24 1.16
CA GLU A 261 -9.50 -8.46 1.00
C GLU A 261 -8.13 -8.15 0.35
N THR A 262 -7.29 -9.16 0.16
CA THR A 262 -5.86 -8.96 -0.11
C THR A 262 -5.31 -9.63 -1.38
N GLU A 263 -6.15 -10.22 -2.24
CA GLU A 263 -5.68 -11.01 -3.40
C GLU A 263 -6.27 -10.60 -4.76
N ALA A 264 -7.44 -9.95 -4.80
CA ALA A 264 -8.18 -9.75 -6.03
C ALA A 264 -7.45 -8.90 -7.07
N ALA A 265 -6.66 -7.90 -6.67
CA ALA A 265 -5.90 -7.10 -7.62
C ALA A 265 -4.83 -7.94 -8.34
N GLY A 266 -4.12 -8.80 -7.61
CA GLY A 266 -3.16 -9.75 -8.16
C GLY A 266 -3.79 -10.80 -9.09
N VAL A 267 -4.97 -11.31 -8.74
CA VAL A 267 -5.70 -12.26 -9.59
C VAL A 267 -6.27 -11.58 -10.85
N ILE A 268 -6.97 -10.46 -10.70
CA ILE A 268 -7.75 -9.83 -11.77
C ILE A 268 -6.86 -9.14 -12.82
N ALA A 269 -5.62 -8.78 -12.48
CA ALA A 269 -4.66 -8.14 -13.38
C ALA A 269 -4.49 -8.87 -14.73
N ASP A 270 -4.47 -10.21 -14.75
CA ASP A 270 -4.42 -11.02 -15.98
C ASP A 270 -5.28 -12.30 -15.91
N PHE A 271 -6.37 -12.29 -15.12
CA PHE A 271 -7.31 -13.41 -15.13
C PHE A 271 -8.75 -12.99 -14.78
N PRO A 272 -9.73 -13.19 -15.69
CA PRO A 272 -11.12 -12.82 -15.41
C PRO A 272 -11.67 -13.63 -14.23
N CYS A 273 -12.10 -12.95 -13.16
CA CYS A 273 -12.42 -13.59 -11.89
C CYS A 273 -13.70 -13.00 -11.26
N LEU A 274 -14.44 -13.82 -10.50
CA LEU A 274 -15.42 -13.34 -9.53
C LEU A 274 -14.87 -13.54 -8.12
N VAL A 275 -14.83 -12.46 -7.34
CA VAL A 275 -14.46 -12.47 -5.92
C VAL A 275 -15.70 -12.73 -5.06
N VAL A 276 -15.59 -13.69 -4.14
CA VAL A 276 -16.62 -14.09 -3.15
C VAL A 276 -15.97 -14.12 -1.78
N ARG A 277 -16.39 -13.26 -0.86
CA ARG A 277 -15.82 -13.14 0.48
C ARG A 277 -16.84 -13.41 1.57
N GLY A 278 -16.54 -14.34 2.47
CA GLY A 278 -17.29 -14.53 3.72
C GLY A 278 -16.72 -13.60 4.79
N ILE A 279 -17.58 -12.91 5.53
CA ILE A 279 -17.13 -11.87 6.47
C ILE A 279 -16.67 -12.50 7.80
N SER A 280 -15.39 -12.35 8.14
CA SER A 280 -14.81 -12.87 9.40
C SER A 280 -14.52 -11.80 10.46
N ASN A 281 -14.39 -10.54 10.06
CA ASN A 281 -14.03 -9.42 10.94
C ASN A 281 -14.58 -8.09 10.36
N TYR A 282 -14.39 -6.97 11.07
CA TYR A 282 -14.86 -5.63 10.64
C TYR A 282 -13.76 -4.66 10.19
N CYS A 283 -12.56 -5.13 9.80
CA CYS A 283 -11.43 -4.27 9.44
C CYS A 283 -11.06 -3.21 10.51
N ASP A 284 -11.38 -3.48 11.77
CA ASP A 284 -11.08 -2.64 12.92
C ASP A 284 -10.00 -3.30 13.80
N SER A 285 -9.79 -2.75 14.99
CA SER A 285 -8.82 -3.27 15.94
C SER A 285 -9.30 -4.51 16.72
N HIS A 286 -10.55 -4.95 16.55
CA HIS A 286 -11.18 -5.96 17.40
C HIS A 286 -11.05 -7.36 16.82
N LYS A 287 -9.89 -7.98 17.06
CA LYS A 287 -9.62 -9.34 16.59
C LYS A 287 -10.66 -10.34 17.13
N ASN A 288 -11.35 -11.01 16.21
CA ASN A 288 -12.34 -12.06 16.47
C ASN A 288 -12.08 -13.22 15.49
N ASP A 289 -11.35 -14.25 15.94
CA ASP A 289 -10.92 -15.32 15.04
C ASP A 289 -11.99 -16.41 14.82
N ASP A 290 -12.99 -16.49 15.70
CA ASP A 290 -13.96 -17.60 15.76
C ASP A 290 -14.80 -17.71 14.47
N TRP A 291 -14.99 -16.58 13.78
CA TRP A 291 -15.76 -16.51 12.54
C TRP A 291 -14.99 -16.95 11.29
N HIS A 292 -13.65 -17.09 11.33
CA HIS A 292 -12.86 -17.41 10.12
C HIS A 292 -13.30 -18.71 9.44
N GLY A 293 -13.59 -19.76 10.20
CA GLY A 293 -14.03 -21.03 9.62
C GLY A 293 -15.42 -20.93 9.01
N TYR A 294 -16.43 -20.46 9.75
CA TYR A 294 -17.77 -20.30 9.20
C TYR A 294 -17.82 -19.34 8.00
N ALA A 295 -17.06 -18.23 8.04
CA ALA A 295 -16.90 -17.31 6.91
C ALA A 295 -16.36 -18.01 5.64
N ALA A 296 -15.31 -18.82 5.77
CA ALA A 296 -14.80 -19.62 4.66
C ALA A 296 -15.84 -20.65 4.15
N ALA A 297 -16.61 -21.25 5.05
CA ALA A 297 -17.67 -22.20 4.71
C ALA A 297 -18.80 -21.55 3.88
N VAL A 298 -19.33 -20.39 4.30
CA VAL A 298 -20.40 -19.70 3.55
C VAL A 298 -19.93 -19.19 2.20
N ALA A 299 -18.69 -18.71 2.11
CA ALA A 299 -18.08 -18.31 0.83
C ALA A 299 -17.96 -19.50 -0.13
N ALA A 300 -17.47 -20.65 0.36
CA ALA A 300 -17.35 -21.87 -0.42
C ALA A 300 -18.70 -22.48 -0.80
N ALA A 301 -19.70 -22.44 0.09
CA ALA A 301 -21.06 -22.89 -0.19
C ALA A 301 -21.76 -22.00 -1.23
N TYR A 302 -21.55 -20.68 -1.20
CA TYR A 302 -22.01 -19.77 -2.25
C TYR A 302 -21.31 -20.06 -3.59
N ALA A 303 -19.99 -20.20 -3.58
CA ALA A 303 -19.21 -20.53 -4.78
C ALA A 303 -19.63 -21.87 -5.38
N ARG A 304 -19.95 -22.87 -4.55
CA ARG A 304 -20.54 -24.15 -4.99
C ARG A 304 -21.89 -23.92 -5.67
N GLN A 305 -22.80 -23.17 -5.07
CA GLN A 305 -24.12 -22.91 -5.65
C GLN A 305 -24.06 -22.13 -6.96
N LEU A 306 -23.04 -21.29 -7.14
CA LEU A 306 -22.82 -20.59 -8.41
C LEU A 306 -22.65 -21.55 -9.61
N PHE A 307 -22.05 -22.75 -9.42
CA PHE A 307 -21.87 -23.73 -10.50
C PHE A 307 -23.19 -24.27 -11.07
N PHE A 308 -24.22 -24.46 -10.23
CA PHE A 308 -25.55 -24.90 -10.68
C PHE A 308 -26.27 -23.86 -11.57
N HIS A 309 -25.72 -22.65 -11.68
CA HIS A 309 -26.18 -21.57 -12.56
C HIS A 309 -25.21 -21.28 -13.73
N LEU A 310 -24.16 -22.09 -13.91
CA LEU A 310 -23.23 -21.96 -15.03
C LEU A 310 -23.58 -22.99 -16.13
N PRO A 311 -24.10 -22.58 -17.30
CA PRO A 311 -24.36 -23.51 -18.38
C PRO A 311 -23.04 -24.14 -18.88
N VAL A 312 -22.87 -25.44 -18.62
CA VAL A 312 -21.68 -26.26 -18.96
C VAL A 312 -21.26 -26.06 -20.43
N ASP A 313 -22.22 -26.04 -21.34
CA ASP A 313 -22.01 -25.82 -22.78
C ASP A 313 -21.40 -24.44 -23.11
N GLU A 314 -21.79 -23.38 -22.41
CA GLU A 314 -21.21 -22.05 -22.65
C GLU A 314 -19.79 -21.96 -22.07
N VAL A 315 -19.56 -22.53 -20.88
CA VAL A 315 -18.22 -22.61 -20.27
C VAL A 315 -17.24 -23.38 -21.19
N GLN A 316 -17.71 -24.37 -21.94
CA GLN A 316 -16.92 -25.04 -22.98
C GLN A 316 -16.66 -24.16 -24.23
N ARG A 317 -17.63 -23.33 -24.63
CA ARG A 317 -17.59 -22.50 -25.85
C ARG A 317 -16.82 -21.17 -25.72
N ILE A 318 -16.60 -20.66 -24.51
CA ILE A 318 -15.73 -19.48 -24.31
C ILE A 318 -14.32 -19.77 -24.91
N PRO A 319 -13.67 -18.83 -25.63
CA PRO A 319 -12.30 -19.02 -26.12
C PRO A 319 -11.24 -18.99 -25.00
N SER A 320 -10.11 -19.68 -25.19
CA SER A 320 -8.93 -19.49 -24.33
C SER A 320 -8.30 -18.12 -24.59
N ARG A 321 -8.02 -17.32 -23.55
CA ARG A 321 -7.04 -16.22 -23.68
C ARG A 321 -5.62 -16.79 -23.65
N SER A 322 -5.07 -17.02 -24.83
CA SER A 322 -3.66 -17.39 -25.03
C SER A 322 -2.74 -16.35 -24.37
N PRO A 323 -1.64 -16.75 -23.70
CA PRO A 323 -0.63 -15.81 -23.20
C PRO A 323 0.18 -15.08 -24.29
N PHE A 324 0.05 -15.49 -25.57
CA PHE A 324 1.00 -15.13 -26.63
C PHE A 324 0.42 -14.39 -27.85
N HIS A 325 -0.84 -13.93 -27.81
CA HIS A 325 -1.39 -13.05 -28.85
C HIS A 325 -2.30 -11.95 -28.27
N ASP A 326 -1.75 -10.74 -28.11
CA ASP A 326 -2.51 -9.48 -28.06
C ASP A 326 -1.87 -8.47 -29.02
N GLU A 327 -2.17 -8.61 -30.31
CA GLU A 327 -1.88 -7.59 -31.33
C GLU A 327 -2.99 -6.52 -31.42
N SER A 328 -3.96 -6.52 -30.48
CA SER A 328 -5.18 -5.70 -30.57
C SER A 328 -5.08 -4.32 -29.92
N ARG A 329 -3.92 -3.96 -29.37
CA ARG A 329 -3.70 -2.69 -28.62
C ARG A 329 -3.06 -1.54 -29.41
N GLN A 330 -3.01 -1.60 -30.74
CA GLN A 330 -2.53 -0.48 -31.58
C GLN A 330 -3.57 -0.02 -32.62
N SER A 331 -4.60 0.71 -32.18
CA SER A 331 -5.49 1.51 -33.08
C SER A 331 -6.44 2.47 -32.34
N SER A 332 -5.89 3.40 -31.55
CA SER A 332 -6.68 4.53 -30.99
C SER A 332 -5.82 5.75 -30.60
N SER A 333 -4.86 6.11 -31.44
CA SER A 333 -3.96 7.27 -31.26
C SER A 333 -4.16 8.37 -32.32
N THR A 334 -5.39 8.57 -32.78
CA THR A 334 -5.80 9.69 -33.65
C THR A 334 -7.27 10.04 -33.38
N GLU A 335 -7.67 11.28 -33.69
CA GLU A 335 -9.00 11.87 -33.42
C GLU A 335 -9.32 12.28 -31.97
N LEU A 336 -8.58 13.26 -31.47
CA LEU A 336 -9.05 14.15 -30.39
C LEU A 336 -8.95 15.62 -30.83
N ASN A 337 -9.61 15.96 -31.95
CA ASN A 337 -9.60 17.33 -32.49
C ASN A 337 -10.72 17.64 -33.50
N PHE A 338 -12.00 17.67 -33.09
CA PHE A 338 -13.02 18.44 -33.84
C PHE A 338 -14.21 18.93 -33.02
N ARG A 339 -14.27 20.24 -32.74
CA ARG A 339 -15.50 21.07 -32.75
C ARG A 339 -15.22 22.54 -32.44
N ARG A 340 -15.16 23.38 -33.48
CA ARG A 340 -15.78 24.74 -33.50
C ARG A 340 -15.61 25.40 -34.89
N ARG A 341 -16.75 25.82 -35.46
CA ARG A 341 -16.91 26.84 -36.53
C ARG A 341 -16.36 26.47 -37.92
N ASP A 342 -16.99 26.88 -39.03
CA ASP A 342 -18.38 27.32 -39.22
C ASP A 342 -18.87 27.10 -40.67
N MET A 343 -20.14 27.44 -40.92
CA MET A 343 -20.86 27.47 -42.20
C MET A 343 -20.04 27.61 -43.50
N SER A 344 -20.41 26.85 -44.54
CA SER A 344 -21.14 27.43 -45.70
C SER A 344 -21.59 26.39 -46.75
N GLN A 345 -22.79 26.61 -47.31
CA GLN A 345 -23.35 26.06 -48.56
C GLN A 345 -23.56 24.52 -48.62
N LEU A 346 -24.77 23.98 -48.85
CA LEU A 346 -25.60 24.03 -50.06
C LEU A 346 -24.84 23.51 -51.31
N ALA A 347 -25.28 22.48 -52.06
CA ALA A 347 -26.67 22.07 -52.29
C ALA A 347 -26.82 20.60 -52.79
N LEU A 348 -28.05 20.08 -52.65
CA LEU A 348 -28.76 19.10 -53.51
C LEU A 348 -28.13 17.71 -53.84
N ALA A 349 -28.90 16.68 -53.50
CA ALA A 349 -28.93 15.37 -54.17
C ALA A 349 -29.77 15.47 -55.49
N GLU A 350 -29.98 14.48 -56.38
CA GLU A 350 -29.91 13.01 -56.29
C GLU A 350 -29.23 12.36 -57.55
N PRO A 351 -29.71 11.26 -58.21
CA PRO A 351 -29.17 9.91 -57.93
C PRO A 351 -28.76 9.03 -59.15
N GLY A 352 -27.96 8.00 -58.86
CA GLY A 352 -28.30 6.61 -59.22
C GLY A 352 -27.91 6.02 -60.60
N SER A 353 -28.28 4.73 -60.74
CA SER A 353 -28.20 3.83 -61.92
C SER A 353 -26.83 3.33 -62.43
N ASP A 354 -26.59 2.04 -62.17
CA ASP A 354 -26.27 0.97 -63.13
C ASP A 354 -24.89 0.88 -63.84
N GLY A 355 -24.61 -0.32 -64.40
CA GLY A 355 -23.44 -0.63 -65.24
C GLY A 355 -22.26 -1.30 -64.53
N SER A 356 -22.41 -2.47 -63.87
CA SER A 356 -22.39 -3.81 -64.48
C SER A 356 -21.05 -4.25 -65.12
N THR A 357 -20.56 -5.44 -64.73
CA THR A 357 -19.51 -6.27 -65.41
C THR A 357 -18.07 -5.72 -65.48
N SER A 358 -17.02 -6.52 -65.69
CA SER A 358 -16.74 -7.87 -65.16
C SER A 358 -15.26 -8.25 -65.40
N ARG A 359 -14.76 -9.21 -64.59
CA ARG A 359 -13.70 -10.19 -64.91
C ARG A 359 -12.23 -9.73 -65.12
N GLN A 360 -11.37 -10.55 -64.52
CA GLN A 360 -10.09 -11.07 -65.03
C GLN A 360 -8.81 -10.19 -64.96
N ALA A 361 -7.96 -10.63 -64.02
CA ALA A 361 -6.49 -10.56 -64.02
C ALA A 361 -5.89 -11.38 -65.23
N PRO A 362 -4.55 -11.49 -65.48
CA PRO A 362 -3.48 -11.62 -64.47
C PRO A 362 -2.07 -11.09 -64.85
N SER A 363 -1.07 -11.59 -64.11
CA SER A 363 0.36 -11.80 -64.44
C SER A 363 1.36 -10.61 -64.42
N LEU A 364 2.25 -10.63 -63.41
CA LEU A 364 3.69 -11.03 -63.45
C LEU A 364 4.63 -10.45 -64.55
N PRO A 365 5.98 -10.45 -64.37
CA PRO A 365 6.79 -10.93 -63.23
C PRO A 365 7.84 -9.92 -62.69
N ALA A 366 8.55 -10.35 -61.64
CA ALA A 366 9.61 -9.62 -60.94
C ALA A 366 10.93 -9.42 -61.71
N ARG A 367 11.80 -8.54 -61.19
CA ARG A 367 13.26 -8.64 -61.36
C ARG A 367 13.99 -8.33 -60.04
N LYS A 368 14.95 -9.19 -59.67
CA LYS A 368 15.88 -8.98 -58.53
C LYS A 368 17.04 -8.07 -58.96
N LEU A 369 17.70 -7.43 -58.00
CA LEU A 369 19.17 -7.32 -58.01
C LEU A 369 19.75 -7.14 -56.58
N THR A 370 20.97 -7.65 -56.43
CA THR A 370 21.86 -7.72 -55.25
C THR A 370 22.86 -6.54 -55.24
N ALA A 371 23.63 -6.20 -54.19
CA ALA A 371 23.69 -6.53 -52.75
C ALA A 371 24.74 -5.59 -52.08
N HIS A 372 25.25 -5.98 -50.90
CA HIS A 372 26.44 -5.50 -50.17
C HIS A 372 26.32 -4.34 -49.16
N ALA A 373 26.68 -4.70 -47.92
CA ALA A 373 27.25 -3.86 -46.84
C ALA A 373 28.81 -4.00 -46.91
N PRO A 374 29.68 -3.51 -45.97
CA PRO A 374 29.41 -3.11 -44.57
C PRO A 374 30.24 -1.92 -44.00
N GLN A 375 30.23 -1.80 -42.66
CA GLN A 375 31.22 -1.17 -41.73
C GLN A 375 30.82 0.15 -41.01
N GLN A 376 31.36 0.26 -39.79
CA GLN A 376 31.29 1.34 -38.79
C GLN A 376 32.76 1.74 -38.43
N PRO A 377 33.10 2.40 -37.30
CA PRO A 377 32.55 3.60 -36.62
C PRO A 377 33.62 4.71 -36.41
N ALA A 378 33.25 5.93 -35.95
CA ALA A 378 34.22 6.84 -35.29
C ALA A 378 33.61 7.93 -34.35
N GLN A 379 34.26 8.03 -33.20
CA GLN A 379 34.31 9.00 -32.08
C GLN A 379 34.01 10.52 -32.25
N GLU A 380 33.34 11.05 -31.21
CA GLU A 380 33.67 12.19 -30.31
C GLU A 380 34.12 13.61 -30.77
N ARG A 381 33.84 14.57 -29.86
CA ARG A 381 34.30 15.99 -29.75
C ARG A 381 33.60 16.98 -30.70
N GLY A 382 33.16 18.18 -30.30
CA GLY A 382 33.07 18.80 -28.96
C GLY A 382 33.72 20.21 -28.92
N MET A 383 32.94 21.28 -28.68
CA MET A 383 33.48 22.64 -28.48
C MET A 383 32.53 23.58 -27.71
N GLN A 384 33.06 24.69 -27.18
CA GLN A 384 32.39 25.58 -26.22
C GLN A 384 32.20 27.03 -26.74
N MET A 385 31.07 27.64 -26.34
CA MET A 385 30.92 28.98 -25.74
C MET A 385 31.35 30.32 -26.44
N LEU A 386 30.52 31.34 -26.14
CA LEU A 386 30.82 32.78 -25.89
C LEU A 386 30.81 33.86 -27.03
N GLY A 387 29.84 34.78 -26.90
CA GLY A 387 30.01 36.25 -27.06
C GLY A 387 29.52 36.93 -28.36
N GLN A 388 29.19 38.23 -28.40
CA GLN A 388 28.72 39.17 -27.33
C GLN A 388 28.23 40.54 -27.92
N ARG A 389 27.14 41.13 -27.36
CA ARG A 389 26.69 42.57 -27.49
C ARG A 389 26.24 43.00 -28.92
N VAL A 390 25.63 44.17 -29.22
CA VAL A 390 25.47 45.53 -28.60
C VAL A 390 24.01 46.01 -28.94
N ARG A 391 23.13 46.51 -28.04
CA ARG A 391 22.87 47.91 -27.53
C ARG A 391 22.81 49.02 -28.62
N ASN A 392 22.06 50.15 -28.52
CA ASN A 392 20.99 50.62 -27.62
C ASN A 392 20.25 51.85 -28.24
N GLY A 393 19.05 52.18 -27.71
CA GLY A 393 18.45 53.54 -27.69
C GLY A 393 17.54 53.94 -28.86
N ASP A 394 16.64 54.92 -28.76
CA ASP A 394 16.08 55.78 -27.66
C ASP A 394 14.94 56.65 -28.32
N THR A 395 13.95 57.38 -27.75
CA THR A 395 13.29 57.70 -26.43
C THR A 395 12.01 58.56 -26.80
N VAL A 396 10.98 58.95 -26.01
CA VAL A 396 10.45 58.79 -24.63
C VAL A 396 8.95 59.24 -24.58
N SER A 397 8.22 59.05 -23.47
CA SER A 397 6.92 59.69 -23.07
C SER A 397 5.60 59.18 -23.71
N ALA A 398 4.43 59.19 -23.04
CA ALA A 398 4.07 59.68 -21.68
C ALA A 398 2.92 58.88 -20.98
N TYR A 399 2.71 59.17 -19.69
CA TYR A 399 1.68 58.72 -18.72
C TYR A 399 0.21 58.80 -19.22
N GLY A 400 -0.80 58.15 -18.63
CA GLY A 400 -0.93 57.31 -17.41
C GLY A 400 -2.41 56.89 -17.24
N ALA A 401 -2.95 56.38 -16.11
CA ALA A 401 -2.39 55.97 -14.81
C ALA A 401 -3.40 55.06 -14.06
N ALA A 402 -2.93 54.24 -13.11
CA ALA A 402 -3.72 53.61 -12.04
C ALA A 402 -2.78 53.36 -10.84
N GLN A 403 -3.25 53.49 -9.59
CA GLN A 403 -2.39 53.55 -8.39
C GLN A 403 -2.49 52.31 -7.50
N ASP A 404 -1.42 52.07 -6.74
CA ASP A 404 -1.31 51.02 -5.72
C ASP A 404 -2.25 51.21 -4.53
N MET A 405 -2.64 50.09 -3.91
CA MET A 405 -2.79 50.00 -2.45
C MET A 405 -2.28 48.64 -1.95
N THR A 406 -0.96 48.52 -1.75
CA THR A 406 -0.34 47.38 -1.06
C THR A 406 -0.46 47.55 0.45
N PHE A 407 -1.12 46.61 1.15
CA PHE A 407 -1.23 46.65 2.60
C PHE A 407 0.02 46.03 3.27
N SER A 408 0.96 46.89 3.67
CA SER A 408 2.28 46.50 4.19
C SER A 408 2.23 45.96 5.63
N ILE A 409 2.34 44.64 5.80
CA ILE A 409 2.62 44.04 7.12
C ILE A 409 4.09 44.35 7.50
N PRO A 410 4.36 44.99 8.65
CA PRO A 410 5.71 45.37 9.04
C PRO A 410 6.53 44.14 9.45
N ARG A 411 7.32 43.60 8.52
CA ARG A 411 8.36 42.60 8.83
C ARG A 411 9.38 43.24 9.78
N LYS A 412 9.51 42.68 11.00
CA LYS A 412 10.65 42.99 11.88
C LYS A 412 11.95 42.70 11.12
N PRO A 413 13.02 43.49 11.33
CA PRO A 413 14.31 43.20 10.73
C PRO A 413 14.80 41.84 11.22
N VAL A 414 14.94 40.88 10.30
CA VAL A 414 15.58 39.60 10.60
C VAL A 414 17.05 39.90 10.89
N ASN A 415 17.45 39.67 12.14
CA ASN A 415 18.82 39.89 12.57
C ASN A 415 19.76 38.98 11.77
N LYS A 416 21.00 39.41 11.48
CA LYS A 416 21.95 38.59 10.73
C LYS A 416 22.14 37.25 11.46
N SER A 417 21.71 36.15 10.83
CA SER A 417 21.70 34.83 11.45
C SER A 417 23.11 34.39 11.81
N GLU A 418 23.33 34.07 13.09
CA GLU A 418 24.49 33.27 13.51
C GLU A 418 24.51 31.97 12.70
N LYS A 419 25.66 31.62 12.12
CA LYS A 419 25.80 30.32 11.44
C LYS A 419 25.65 29.21 12.47
N ARG A 420 24.57 28.44 12.35
CA ARG A 420 24.43 27.14 13.00
C ARG A 420 25.13 26.07 12.17
N VAL A 421 25.84 25.17 12.85
CA VAL A 421 26.57 24.04 12.26
C VAL A 421 26.07 22.77 12.93
N LEU A 422 25.57 21.82 12.14
CA LEU A 422 24.94 20.58 12.63
C LEU A 422 25.82 19.38 12.29
N ILE A 423 26.26 18.62 13.30
CA ILE A 423 27.16 17.47 13.12
C ILE A 423 26.61 16.25 13.86
N ALA A 424 26.40 15.15 13.15
CA ALA A 424 25.88 13.91 13.72
C ALA A 424 26.96 12.83 13.91
N VAL A 425 26.88 12.12 15.04
CA VAL A 425 27.86 11.12 15.46
C VAL A 425 27.24 9.72 15.39
N PHE A 426 27.83 8.87 14.56
CA PHE A 426 27.39 7.51 14.21
C PHE A 426 28.42 6.46 14.62
N GLY A 427 28.04 5.18 14.60
CA GLY A 427 28.88 4.05 14.98
C GLY A 427 28.19 3.10 15.98
N MET A 428 28.76 1.91 16.17
CA MET A 428 28.17 0.84 17.00
C MET A 428 27.96 1.24 18.47
N THR A 429 27.14 0.48 19.19
CA THR A 429 27.00 0.59 20.65
C THR A 429 28.35 0.34 21.35
N GLY A 430 28.64 1.14 22.39
CA GLY A 430 29.89 1.06 23.14
C GLY A 430 31.16 1.55 22.40
N THR A 431 31.05 2.27 21.28
CA THR A 431 32.22 2.87 20.57
C THR A 431 32.71 4.20 21.16
N GLY A 432 31.91 4.84 22.02
CA GLY A 432 32.27 6.08 22.73
C GLY A 432 31.56 7.35 22.26
N LYS A 433 30.52 7.27 21.41
CA LYS A 433 29.80 8.43 20.82
C LYS A 433 29.35 9.49 21.84
N THR A 434 28.61 9.09 22.87
CA THR A 434 28.17 10.00 23.95
C THR A 434 29.35 10.60 24.72
N SER A 435 30.43 9.82 24.92
CA SER A 435 31.65 10.29 25.58
C SER A 435 32.43 11.31 24.72
N LEU A 436 32.42 11.14 23.40
CA LEU A 436 32.98 12.09 22.44
C LEU A 436 32.24 13.43 22.49
N ILE A 437 30.90 13.39 22.47
CA ILE A 437 30.06 14.59 22.53
C ILE A 437 30.25 15.31 23.88
N LYS A 438 30.29 14.56 24.99
CA LYS A 438 30.62 15.09 26.32
C LYS A 438 32.02 15.72 26.37
N THR A 439 33.00 15.13 25.69
CA THR A 439 34.36 15.71 25.56
C THR A 439 34.37 17.00 24.75
N LEU A 440 33.60 17.08 23.64
CA LEU A 440 33.55 18.26 22.78
C LEU A 440 32.84 19.45 23.42
N ALA A 441 31.64 19.23 23.97
CA ALA A 441 30.78 20.29 24.50
C ALA A 441 31.12 20.72 25.93
N GLY A 442 31.90 19.92 26.68
CA GLY A 442 32.36 20.27 28.04
C GLY A 442 31.19 20.49 29.00
N GLU A 443 31.17 21.62 29.70
CA GLU A 443 30.11 21.95 30.68
C GLU A 443 28.70 22.01 30.06
N ALA A 444 28.57 22.35 28.77
CA ALA A 444 27.28 22.32 28.08
C ALA A 444 26.69 20.90 27.95
N ALA A 445 27.53 19.86 28.02
CA ALA A 445 27.09 18.46 27.99
C ALA A 445 26.46 17.98 29.30
N SER A 446 26.41 18.83 30.35
CA SER A 446 25.71 18.53 31.62
C SER A 446 24.20 18.29 31.48
N GLN A 447 23.62 18.63 30.32
CA GLN A 447 22.22 18.37 29.98
C GLN A 447 21.97 16.93 29.45
N LEU A 448 23.02 16.24 28.98
CA LEU A 448 22.91 14.84 28.55
C LEU A 448 22.82 13.92 29.77
N ARG A 449 21.84 13.01 29.77
CA ARG A 449 21.77 11.97 30.82
C ARG A 449 23.01 11.09 30.75
N ILE A 450 23.45 10.59 31.91
CA ILE A 450 24.48 9.55 31.98
C ILE A 450 23.93 8.38 32.78
N GLY A 451 23.65 7.27 32.08
CA GLY A 451 23.62 5.98 32.75
C GLY A 451 25.05 5.48 32.90
N HIS A 452 25.56 5.52 34.13
CA HIS A 452 26.75 4.75 34.50
C HIS A 452 26.30 3.35 34.91
N GLY A 453 25.90 2.55 33.91
CA GLY A 453 25.41 1.18 34.06
C GLY A 453 25.78 0.32 32.84
N LEU A 454 25.47 -0.98 32.91
CA LEU A 454 25.71 -1.95 31.84
C LEU A 454 24.56 -2.04 30.82
N GLU A 455 23.67 -1.04 30.81
CA GLU A 455 22.43 -0.97 30.02
C GLU A 455 22.53 0.12 28.95
N SER A 456 21.87 -0.05 27.80
CA SER A 456 21.99 0.90 26.68
C SER A 456 21.15 2.16 26.92
N CYS A 457 21.83 3.29 27.17
CA CYS A 457 21.19 4.49 27.70
C CYS A 457 20.76 5.54 26.65
N THR A 458 21.16 5.40 25.38
CA THR A 458 20.77 6.34 24.31
C THR A 458 19.46 5.87 23.66
N ARG A 459 18.35 6.01 24.38
CA ARG A 459 17.02 5.53 23.92
C ARG A 459 16.35 6.42 22.88
N ASP A 460 16.82 7.64 22.68
CA ASP A 460 16.36 8.57 21.65
C ASP A 460 17.56 9.31 21.03
N ILE A 461 17.33 10.11 19.98
CA ILE A 461 18.39 10.98 19.43
C ILE A 461 18.51 12.22 20.32
N GLU A 462 19.67 12.40 20.96
CA GLU A 462 19.95 13.52 21.86
C GLU A 462 20.78 14.60 21.14
N THR A 463 20.51 15.88 21.40
CA THR A 463 21.22 17.01 20.79
C THR A 463 21.86 17.93 21.83
N VAL A 464 23.08 18.39 21.56
CA VAL A 464 23.81 19.35 22.43
C VAL A 464 24.23 20.57 21.64
N ASP A 465 23.69 21.73 22.03
CA ASP A 465 24.13 23.04 21.56
C ASP A 465 25.33 23.53 22.37
N PHE A 466 26.41 23.93 21.68
CA PHE A 466 27.53 24.68 22.27
C PHE A 466 28.06 25.72 21.28
N SER A 467 29.05 26.52 21.70
CA SER A 467 29.70 27.51 20.84
C SER A 467 31.18 27.19 20.66
N LEU A 468 31.66 27.24 19.41
CA LEU A 468 33.07 27.03 19.06
C LEU A 468 33.46 28.07 18.00
N ASP A 469 34.56 28.79 18.23
CA ASP A 469 35.18 29.72 17.27
C ASP A 469 34.17 30.66 16.58
N GLY A 470 33.27 31.25 17.37
CA GLY A 470 32.23 32.19 16.93
C GLY A 470 31.01 31.56 16.23
N HIS A 471 30.97 30.23 16.09
CA HIS A 471 29.86 29.49 15.48
C HIS A 471 29.04 28.78 16.56
N LYS A 472 27.73 28.65 16.34
CA LYS A 472 26.87 27.81 17.18
C LYS A 472 26.85 26.39 16.61
N VAL A 473 27.33 25.42 17.37
CA VAL A 473 27.46 24.03 16.93
C VAL A 473 26.46 23.17 17.69
N THR A 474 25.68 22.39 16.94
CA THR A 474 24.76 21.38 17.47
C THR A 474 25.35 20.00 17.17
N LEU A 475 25.69 19.25 18.21
CA LEU A 475 26.10 17.84 18.10
C LEU A 475 24.89 16.94 18.29
N VAL A 476 24.82 15.85 17.51
CA VAL A 476 23.71 14.88 17.54
C VAL A 476 24.28 13.51 17.91
N ASP A 477 23.87 12.96 19.05
CA ASP A 477 24.17 11.57 19.42
C ASP A 477 23.10 10.65 18.83
N THR A 478 23.52 9.67 18.03
CA THR A 478 22.61 8.66 17.47
C THR A 478 22.70 7.36 18.27
N PRO A 479 21.61 6.58 18.43
CA PRO A 479 21.71 5.25 19.02
C PRO A 479 22.70 4.36 18.25
N GLY A 480 23.36 3.44 18.95
CA GLY A 480 24.30 2.53 18.30
C GLY A 480 23.59 1.36 17.63
N PHE A 481 23.83 1.17 16.34
CA PHE A 481 23.51 -0.09 15.66
C PHE A 481 24.28 -1.26 16.31
N ASP A 482 23.74 -2.47 16.21
CA ASP A 482 24.12 -3.64 17.03
C ASP A 482 23.81 -3.44 18.54
N ASP A 483 22.60 -2.96 18.86
CA ASP A 483 22.06 -2.91 20.23
C ASP A 483 21.38 -4.23 20.61
N SER A 484 21.49 -4.65 21.87
CA SER A 484 20.82 -5.85 22.39
C SER A 484 19.31 -5.66 22.61
N GLU A 485 18.84 -4.42 22.84
CA GLU A 485 17.43 -4.10 23.07
C GLU A 485 16.66 -3.75 21.78
N ARG A 486 17.34 -3.43 20.67
CA ARG A 486 16.72 -2.82 19.46
C ARG A 486 17.22 -3.42 18.15
N SER A 487 16.35 -3.44 17.14
CA SER A 487 16.76 -3.85 15.79
C SER A 487 17.46 -2.70 15.03
N ASP A 488 18.34 -3.03 14.09
CA ASP A 488 18.90 -2.02 13.18
C ASP A 488 17.81 -1.32 12.34
N THR A 489 16.69 -2.01 12.09
CA THR A 489 15.48 -1.46 11.46
C THR A 489 14.92 -0.28 12.27
N ASP A 490 14.81 -0.41 13.59
CA ASP A 490 14.26 0.66 14.45
C ASP A 490 15.21 1.85 14.59
N ILE A 491 16.51 1.58 14.63
CA ILE A 491 17.52 2.64 14.68
C ILE A 491 17.53 3.41 13.35
N LEU A 492 17.42 2.72 12.21
CA LEU A 492 17.27 3.35 10.89
C LEU A 492 15.98 4.19 10.80
N LYS A 493 14.82 3.71 11.32
CA LYS A 493 13.58 4.50 11.40
C LYS A 493 13.79 5.80 12.18
N LEU A 494 14.44 5.73 13.35
CA LEU A 494 14.66 6.88 14.22
C LEU A 494 15.55 7.94 13.56
N ILE A 495 16.63 7.51 12.91
CA ILE A 495 17.53 8.40 12.15
C ILE A 495 16.81 9.00 10.94
N ALA A 496 16.00 8.21 10.23
CA ALA A 496 15.23 8.67 9.09
C ALA A 496 14.20 9.74 9.49
N ALA A 497 13.42 9.51 10.53
CA ALA A 497 12.45 10.48 11.06
C ALA A 497 13.14 11.78 11.50
N TRP A 498 14.28 11.67 12.20
CA TRP A 498 15.08 12.84 12.58
C TRP A 498 15.63 13.61 11.36
N LEU A 499 16.10 12.92 10.32
CA LEU A 499 16.53 13.56 9.07
C LEU A 499 15.38 14.23 8.31
N GLN A 500 14.18 13.63 8.29
CA GLN A 500 12.98 14.25 7.70
C GLN A 500 12.62 15.55 8.43
N ASP A 501 12.54 15.53 9.76
CA ASP A 501 12.20 16.71 10.54
C ASP A 501 13.31 17.77 10.51
N SER A 502 14.58 17.35 10.46
CA SER A 502 15.71 18.26 10.26
C SER A 502 15.69 18.91 8.86
N TYR A 503 15.15 18.24 7.84
CA TYR A 503 14.94 18.83 6.50
C TYR A 503 13.80 19.86 6.52
N LYS A 504 12.64 19.51 7.11
CA LYS A 504 11.47 20.39 7.22
C LYS A 504 11.75 21.70 7.96
N ASN A 505 12.69 21.68 8.90
CA ASN A 505 13.14 22.86 9.65
C ASN A 505 14.32 23.61 9.00
N GLU A 506 14.67 23.31 7.75
CA GLU A 506 15.80 23.86 6.99
C GLU A 506 17.20 23.64 7.62
N THR A 507 17.30 22.78 8.66
CA THR A 507 18.54 22.46 9.37
C THR A 507 19.26 21.27 8.72
N LEU A 508 20.02 21.53 7.66
CA LEU A 508 20.83 20.50 6.98
C LEU A 508 22.13 20.17 7.73
N LEU A 509 22.66 18.96 7.49
CA LEU A 509 23.91 18.49 8.08
C LEU A 509 25.12 19.22 7.48
N SER A 510 26.01 19.68 8.36
CA SER A 510 27.30 20.31 8.00
C SER A 510 28.44 19.28 7.96
N GLY A 511 28.34 18.21 8.74
CA GLY A 511 29.33 17.14 8.77
C GLY A 511 28.87 15.89 9.53
N LEU A 512 29.64 14.81 9.40
CA LEU A 512 29.33 13.48 9.93
C LEU A 512 30.57 12.87 10.57
N ILE A 513 30.41 12.21 11.73
CA ILE A 513 31.52 11.50 12.40
C ILE A 513 31.11 10.04 12.60
N TYR A 514 31.86 9.09 12.05
CA TYR A 514 31.66 7.65 12.29
C TYR A 514 32.73 7.11 13.24
N VAL A 515 32.30 6.49 14.35
CA VAL A 515 33.15 6.14 15.50
C VAL A 515 33.35 4.62 15.58
N HIS A 516 34.59 4.17 15.58
CA HIS A 516 34.98 2.75 15.62
C HIS A 516 36.09 2.48 16.64
N ARG A 517 36.04 1.34 17.35
CA ARG A 517 37.05 0.98 18.36
C ARG A 517 38.27 0.31 17.74
N ILE A 518 39.47 0.84 17.97
CA ILE A 518 40.73 0.19 17.55
C ILE A 518 41.07 -1.05 18.41
N SER A 519 40.41 -1.21 19.57
CA SER A 519 40.54 -2.40 20.43
C SER A 519 40.12 -3.70 19.73
N ASP A 520 39.18 -3.63 18.80
CA ASP A 520 38.48 -4.80 18.28
C ASP A 520 39.43 -5.65 17.42
N VAL A 521 39.46 -6.96 17.66
CA VAL A 521 40.47 -7.87 17.06
C VAL A 521 40.16 -8.17 15.58
N ARG A 522 38.90 -8.00 15.17
CA ARG A 522 38.41 -8.24 13.80
C ARG A 522 37.12 -7.45 13.55
N MET A 523 36.92 -6.94 12.34
CA MET A 523 35.62 -6.40 11.89
C MET A 523 34.56 -7.51 11.91
N SER A 524 33.62 -7.42 12.85
CA SER A 524 32.53 -8.41 13.04
C SER A 524 31.50 -8.33 11.90
N GLY A 525 30.55 -9.27 11.85
CA GLY A 525 29.42 -9.20 10.92
C GLY A 525 28.62 -7.91 11.10
N SER A 526 28.25 -7.59 12.34
CA SER A 526 27.53 -6.37 12.70
C SER A 526 28.32 -5.09 12.38
N SER A 527 29.64 -5.07 12.63
CA SER A 527 30.49 -3.93 12.29
C SER A 527 30.48 -3.62 10.79
N ARG A 528 30.48 -4.66 9.94
CA ARG A 528 30.40 -4.53 8.48
C ARG A 528 29.00 -4.11 8.03
N LYS A 529 27.94 -4.69 8.63
CA LYS A 529 26.54 -4.34 8.34
C LYS A 529 26.27 -2.86 8.61
N ASN A 530 26.61 -2.39 9.82
CA ASN A 530 26.50 -1.00 10.23
C ASN A 530 27.23 -0.08 9.24
N MET A 531 28.51 -0.34 8.97
CA MET A 531 29.30 0.50 8.07
C MET A 531 28.77 0.52 6.63
N ARG A 532 28.29 -0.61 6.09
CA ARG A 532 27.67 -0.67 4.74
C ARG A 532 26.37 0.13 4.67
N MET A 533 25.55 0.10 5.71
CA MET A 533 24.30 0.87 5.74
C MET A 533 24.55 2.37 6.02
N PHE A 534 25.58 2.72 6.81
CA PHE A 534 26.04 4.10 6.97
C PHE A 534 26.58 4.69 5.65
N ASP A 535 27.37 3.92 4.89
CA ASP A 535 27.82 4.28 3.54
C ASP A 535 26.64 4.61 2.62
N LYS A 536 25.63 3.73 2.60
CA LYS A 536 24.38 3.91 1.84
C LYS A 536 23.52 5.09 2.29
N LEU A 537 23.50 5.38 3.59
CA LEU A 537 22.78 6.53 4.16
C LEU A 537 23.41 7.87 3.74
N CYS A 538 24.75 7.92 3.68
CA CYS A 538 25.48 9.12 3.30
C CYS A 538 25.43 9.37 1.79
N GLY A 539 25.78 8.34 0.99
CA GLY A 539 26.03 8.47 -0.45
C GLY A 539 27.39 9.09 -0.77
N ALA A 540 27.89 8.84 -1.98
CA ALA A 540 29.24 9.20 -2.40
C ALA A 540 29.54 10.70 -2.30
N ASP A 541 28.60 11.55 -2.73
CA ASP A 541 28.75 13.02 -2.76
C ASP A 541 28.94 13.64 -1.36
N HIS A 542 28.54 12.91 -0.30
CA HIS A 542 28.67 13.34 1.09
C HIS A 542 29.93 12.83 1.81
N MET A 543 30.70 11.91 1.21
CA MET A 543 31.88 11.31 1.84
C MET A 543 32.96 12.34 2.19
N SER A 544 33.10 13.39 1.39
CA SER A 544 33.95 14.56 1.68
C SER A 544 33.67 15.25 3.03
N LYS A 545 32.48 15.07 3.61
CA LYS A 545 32.04 15.65 4.89
C LYS A 545 31.98 14.62 6.03
N VAL A 546 32.45 13.39 5.78
CA VAL A 546 32.54 12.31 6.77
C VAL A 546 33.95 12.26 7.36
N CYS A 547 34.01 12.16 8.69
CA CYS A 547 35.21 11.83 9.44
C CYS A 547 35.08 10.43 10.04
N LEU A 548 35.88 9.48 9.55
CA LEU A 548 36.05 8.16 10.14
C LEU A 548 37.04 8.28 11.31
N MET A 549 36.62 7.89 12.52
CA MET A 549 37.42 8.12 13.74
C MET A 549 37.61 6.85 14.57
N THR A 550 38.86 6.59 14.96
CA THR A 550 39.27 5.45 15.79
C THR A 550 39.35 5.83 17.28
N THR A 551 38.75 5.01 18.16
CA THR A 551 38.69 5.22 19.62
C THR A 551 39.25 4.01 20.39
N MET A 552 39.33 4.10 21.73
CA MET A 552 39.88 3.06 22.61
C MET A 552 41.38 2.76 22.38
N TRP A 553 42.16 3.79 21.99
CA TRP A 553 43.61 3.68 21.81
C TRP A 553 44.38 3.36 23.10
N ASP A 554 43.77 3.56 24.26
CA ASP A 554 44.28 3.15 25.57
C ASP A 554 44.21 1.63 25.82
N LYS A 555 43.50 0.88 24.97
CA LYS A 555 43.32 -0.58 25.09
C LYS A 555 44.24 -1.42 24.19
N VAL A 556 45.14 -0.78 23.44
CA VAL A 556 46.07 -1.44 22.50
C VAL A 556 47.48 -0.88 22.64
N THR A 557 48.50 -1.60 22.15
CA THR A 557 49.79 -0.95 21.91
C THR A 557 49.67 -0.01 20.70
N LEU A 558 50.52 1.01 20.65
CA LEU A 558 50.57 1.92 19.50
C LEU A 558 50.89 1.16 18.20
N GLN A 559 51.71 0.10 18.26
CA GLN A 559 52.07 -0.72 17.10
C GLN A 559 50.87 -1.53 16.57
N ASP A 560 50.12 -2.18 17.45
CA ASP A 560 48.93 -2.96 17.06
C ASP A 560 47.83 -2.03 16.51
N GLY A 561 47.60 -0.88 17.16
CA GLY A 561 46.64 0.11 16.72
C GLY A 561 47.01 0.73 15.36
N LEU A 562 48.30 0.98 15.12
CA LEU A 562 48.80 1.44 13.82
C LEU A 562 48.58 0.39 12.71
N SER A 563 48.83 -0.90 13.01
CA SER A 563 48.53 -1.98 12.05
C SER A 563 47.05 -1.99 11.71
N LYS A 564 46.17 -2.11 12.73
CA LYS A 564 44.72 -2.17 12.54
C LYS A 564 44.14 -0.96 11.82
N GLU A 565 44.67 0.24 12.05
CA GLU A 565 44.20 1.43 11.32
C GLU A 565 44.61 1.38 9.84
N ASN A 566 45.81 0.90 9.53
CA ASN A 566 46.23 0.67 8.15
C ASN A 566 45.43 -0.47 7.49
N ASP A 567 45.11 -1.52 8.23
CA ASP A 567 44.23 -2.62 7.79
C ASP A 567 42.83 -2.07 7.46
N LEU A 568 42.24 -1.26 8.35
CA LEU A 568 40.95 -0.59 8.09
C LEU A 568 40.99 0.27 6.83
N LYS A 569 42.01 1.13 6.69
CA LYS A 569 42.20 2.04 5.54
C LYS A 569 42.41 1.30 4.20
N SER A 570 43.16 0.21 4.21
CA SER A 570 43.50 -0.56 3.00
C SER A 570 42.48 -1.64 2.64
N SER A 571 41.61 -2.01 3.58
CA SER A 571 40.51 -2.94 3.35
C SER A 571 39.36 -2.36 2.54
N ASN A 572 38.54 -3.27 1.99
CA ASN A 572 37.23 -2.99 1.41
C ASN A 572 36.20 -2.45 2.43
N TYR A 573 36.61 -2.06 3.65
CA TYR A 573 35.76 -1.37 4.61
C TYR A 573 35.91 0.15 4.45
N TRP A 574 37.05 0.74 4.81
CA TRP A 574 37.22 2.20 4.74
C TRP A 574 37.83 2.69 3.41
N GLY A 575 38.55 1.85 2.66
CA GLY A 575 39.19 2.24 1.40
C GLY A 575 38.25 2.98 0.44
N PRO A 576 37.11 2.39 0.02
CA PRO A 576 36.16 3.04 -0.90
C PRO A 576 35.58 4.37 -0.38
N MET A 577 35.45 4.52 0.94
CA MET A 577 34.97 5.75 1.57
C MET A 577 36.07 6.83 1.56
N ILE A 578 37.31 6.46 1.85
CA ILE A 578 38.50 7.34 1.80
C ILE A 578 38.77 7.80 0.36
N ASP A 579 38.68 6.89 -0.61
CA ASP A 579 38.78 7.20 -2.04
C ASP A 579 37.68 8.16 -2.51
N SER A 580 36.51 8.13 -1.86
CA SER A 580 35.40 9.07 -2.04
C SER A 580 35.56 10.39 -1.26
N GLY A 581 36.65 10.56 -0.50
CA GLY A 581 37.01 11.80 0.20
C GLY A 581 36.87 11.80 1.72
N CYS A 582 36.52 10.67 2.35
CA CYS A 582 36.42 10.60 3.82
C CYS A 582 37.76 10.94 4.50
N SER A 583 37.71 11.83 5.49
CA SER A 583 38.84 12.08 6.38
C SER A 583 38.97 10.97 7.44
N VAL A 584 40.20 10.66 7.87
CA VAL A 584 40.46 9.68 8.94
C VAL A 584 41.20 10.34 10.10
N LYS A 585 40.73 10.12 11.33
CA LYS A 585 41.24 10.74 12.57
C LYS A 585 41.34 9.72 13.72
N ARG A 586 42.10 10.07 14.76
CA ARG A 586 42.26 9.28 15.99
C ARG A 586 41.74 10.06 17.19
N GLN A 587 41.09 9.37 18.12
CA GLN A 587 40.85 9.87 19.45
C GLN A 587 41.87 9.24 20.41
N ASP A 588 43.14 9.64 20.27
CA ASP A 588 44.27 9.20 21.11
C ASP A 588 44.79 10.30 22.06
N ARG A 589 44.58 11.60 21.75
CA ARG A 589 45.15 12.73 22.51
C ARG A 589 44.25 13.98 22.59
N GLY A 590 43.68 14.22 23.78
CA GLY A 590 43.18 15.54 24.23
C GLY A 590 41.93 16.10 23.53
N LEU A 591 41.44 17.25 24.00
CA LEU A 591 40.26 17.93 23.44
C LEU A 591 40.53 18.56 22.06
N GLU A 592 41.70 19.18 21.87
CA GLU A 592 41.94 20.04 20.69
C GLU A 592 41.92 19.27 19.37
N LEU A 593 42.48 18.06 19.30
CA LEU A 593 42.47 17.29 18.05
C LEU A 593 41.04 16.94 17.58
N VAL A 594 40.10 16.79 18.52
CA VAL A 594 38.68 16.56 18.21
C VAL A 594 38.00 17.87 17.82
N ARG A 595 38.34 18.98 18.49
CA ARG A 595 37.88 20.32 18.08
C ARG A 595 38.38 20.68 16.68
N ASP A 596 39.57 20.23 16.27
CA ASP A 596 40.08 20.42 14.91
C ASP A 596 39.27 19.67 13.84
N VAL A 597 38.62 18.55 14.18
CA VAL A 597 37.64 17.88 13.30
C VAL A 597 36.40 18.77 13.11
N VAL A 598 35.85 19.29 14.21
CA VAL A 598 34.69 20.18 14.19
C VAL A 598 35.02 21.48 13.44
N ARG A 599 36.19 22.09 13.68
CA ARG A 599 36.72 23.28 12.98
C ARG A 599 36.78 23.08 11.46
N GLY A 600 37.18 21.90 11.00
CA GLY A 600 37.15 21.53 9.59
C GLY A 600 35.74 21.57 8.99
N MET A 601 34.72 21.21 9.77
CA MET A 601 33.32 21.20 9.36
C MET A 601 32.60 22.56 9.52
N LEU A 602 33.13 23.52 10.28
CA LEU A 602 32.48 24.82 10.53
C LEU A 602 32.28 25.68 9.27
N ASN A 603 33.15 25.54 8.27
CA ASN A 603 33.13 26.34 7.05
C ASN A 603 32.43 25.65 5.87
N GLU A 604 32.08 24.37 6.00
CA GLU A 604 31.41 23.62 4.96
C GLU A 604 29.98 24.10 4.74
N LYS A 605 29.50 23.96 3.50
CA LYS A 605 28.09 24.23 3.18
C LYS A 605 27.23 23.06 3.69
N PRO A 606 26.18 23.30 4.49
CA PRO A 606 25.23 22.25 4.84
C PRO A 606 24.59 21.63 3.59
N THR A 607 24.46 20.31 3.55
CA THR A 607 23.79 19.57 2.47
C THR A 607 22.95 18.42 3.03
N ALA A 608 21.97 17.95 2.26
CA ALA A 608 21.10 16.86 2.65
C ALA A 608 21.75 15.53 2.28
N VAL A 609 21.96 14.62 3.24
CA VAL A 609 22.58 13.30 2.98
C VAL A 609 21.71 12.46 2.03
N LYS A 610 22.27 11.47 1.32
CA LYS A 610 21.52 10.69 0.31
C LYS A 610 20.19 10.15 0.85
N LEU A 611 20.13 9.61 2.07
CA LEU A 611 18.87 9.14 2.67
C LEU A 611 17.81 10.25 2.75
N GLN A 612 18.24 11.46 3.09
CA GLN A 612 17.39 12.65 3.22
C GLN A 612 16.93 13.17 1.84
N GLU A 613 17.81 13.16 0.84
CA GLU A 613 17.46 13.47 -0.57
C GLU A 613 16.48 12.43 -1.14
N GLU A 614 16.73 11.14 -0.90
CA GLU A 614 15.86 10.06 -1.37
C GLU A 614 14.44 10.17 -0.77
N MET A 615 14.33 10.45 0.53
CA MET A 615 13.03 10.54 1.20
C MET A 615 12.28 11.86 0.95
N MET A 616 13.00 12.99 0.87
CA MET A 616 12.40 14.34 0.83
C MET A 616 12.33 14.94 -0.58
N VAL A 617 13.22 14.57 -1.50
CA VAL A 617 13.29 15.12 -2.86
C VAL A 617 12.84 14.09 -3.91
N ALA A 618 13.33 12.85 -3.82
CA ALA A 618 12.88 11.76 -4.70
C ALA A 618 11.58 11.08 -4.21
N GLY A 619 11.09 11.44 -3.02
CA GLY A 619 9.82 10.97 -2.46
C GLY A 619 9.80 9.49 -2.03
N LYS A 620 10.95 8.81 -2.00
CA LYS A 620 11.07 7.40 -1.64
C LYS A 620 10.62 7.12 -0.20
N ASN A 621 10.03 5.95 0.00
CA ASN A 621 9.73 5.42 1.33
C ASN A 621 10.97 4.76 1.91
N LEU A 622 11.07 4.63 3.25
CA LEU A 622 12.31 4.21 3.91
C LEU A 622 12.88 2.89 3.37
N VAL A 623 12.05 1.90 3.07
CA VAL A 623 12.46 0.60 2.51
C VAL A 623 13.01 0.68 1.07
N GLU A 624 12.62 1.70 0.30
CA GLU A 624 13.06 1.94 -1.09
C GLU A 624 14.38 2.74 -1.18
N THR A 625 14.83 3.29 -0.05
CA THR A 625 16.12 4.00 0.06
C THR A 625 17.28 3.02 -0.06
N ASP A 626 18.45 3.49 -0.50
CA ASP A 626 19.67 2.68 -0.58
C ASP A 626 20.05 2.07 0.78
N ALA A 627 19.73 2.77 1.89
CA ALA A 627 19.97 2.30 3.25
C ALA A 627 18.93 1.25 3.70
N GLY A 628 17.64 1.45 3.38
CA GLY A 628 16.57 0.49 3.68
C GLY A 628 16.74 -0.83 2.93
N MET A 629 17.04 -0.76 1.63
CA MET A 629 17.35 -1.94 0.82
C MET A 629 18.55 -2.72 1.37
N ALA A 630 19.58 -2.04 1.89
CA ALA A 630 20.74 -2.70 2.49
C ALA A 630 20.42 -3.41 3.82
N VAL A 631 19.37 -3.01 4.54
CA VAL A 631 18.86 -3.72 5.72
C VAL A 631 17.97 -4.89 5.32
N ASP A 632 17.03 -4.71 4.38
CA ASP A 632 16.14 -5.76 3.88
C ASP A 632 16.92 -6.90 3.17
N GLU A 633 17.96 -6.59 2.38
CA GLU A 633 18.83 -7.61 1.76
C GLU A 633 19.44 -8.53 2.82
N GLU A 634 19.93 -7.97 3.94
CA GLU A 634 20.54 -8.73 5.04
C GLU A 634 19.50 -9.51 5.85
N ILE A 635 18.29 -8.97 6.06
CA ILE A 635 17.19 -9.72 6.67
C ILE A 635 16.83 -10.93 5.78
N ARG A 636 16.61 -10.73 4.48
CA ARG A 636 16.33 -11.82 3.51
C ARG A 636 17.48 -12.81 3.35
N ARG A 637 18.72 -12.41 3.64
CA ARG A 637 19.88 -13.32 3.68
C ARG A 637 19.84 -14.22 4.92
N LEU A 638 19.42 -13.68 6.07
CA LEU A 638 19.23 -14.44 7.31
C LEU A 638 17.96 -15.30 7.29
N GLU A 639 16.86 -14.83 6.69
CA GLU A 639 15.63 -15.61 6.46
C GLU A 639 15.94 -16.87 5.64
N ARG A 640 16.64 -16.73 4.51
CA ARG A 640 17.07 -17.89 3.69
C ARG A 640 17.94 -18.86 4.48
N LYS A 641 18.97 -18.36 5.18
CA LYS A 641 19.85 -19.24 5.95
C LYS A 641 19.10 -20.00 7.05
N HIS A 642 18.20 -19.36 7.78
CA HIS A 642 17.38 -20.05 8.79
C HIS A 642 16.36 -21.02 8.18
N ALA A 643 15.91 -20.80 6.93
CA ALA A 643 15.04 -21.74 6.22
C ALA A 643 15.82 -22.96 5.69
N GLU A 644 17.07 -22.76 5.27
CA GLU A 644 18.03 -23.83 4.93
C GLU A 644 18.35 -24.66 6.19
N ASP A 645 18.77 -24.01 7.28
CA ASP A 645 19.02 -24.63 8.60
C ASP A 645 17.81 -25.46 9.08
N LEU A 646 16.58 -25.00 8.81
CA LEU A 646 15.33 -25.65 9.22
C LEU A 646 15.05 -26.97 8.45
N GLU A 647 15.42 -27.05 7.17
CA GLU A 647 15.21 -28.26 6.36
C GLU A 647 16.28 -29.32 6.66
N ASP A 648 17.53 -28.92 6.88
CA ASP A 648 18.59 -29.81 7.37
C ASP A 648 18.22 -30.44 8.72
N LEU A 649 17.64 -29.64 9.64
CA LEU A 649 17.11 -30.16 10.92
C LEU A 649 15.96 -31.16 10.71
N ARG A 650 15.07 -30.98 9.73
CA ARG A 650 14.00 -31.94 9.42
C ARG A 650 14.52 -33.27 8.89
N ILE A 651 15.60 -33.23 8.10
CA ILE A 651 16.27 -34.45 7.60
C ILE A 651 16.87 -35.20 8.80
N GLN A 652 17.65 -34.51 9.64
CA GLN A 652 18.25 -35.10 10.84
C GLN A 652 17.20 -35.65 11.83
N MET A 653 16.07 -34.96 12.03
CA MET A 653 14.98 -35.45 12.88
C MET A 653 14.34 -36.73 12.33
N ARG A 654 14.29 -36.91 11.00
CA ARG A 654 13.80 -38.15 10.36
C ARG A 654 14.77 -39.30 10.60
N GLU A 655 16.06 -39.06 10.36
CA GLU A 655 17.12 -40.06 10.60
C GLU A 655 17.20 -40.48 12.06
N ALA A 656 17.12 -39.54 13.01
CA ALA A 656 17.10 -39.83 14.44
C ALA A 656 15.90 -40.68 14.86
N ASN A 657 14.72 -40.42 14.27
CA ASN A 657 13.50 -41.20 14.49
C ASN A 657 13.60 -42.62 13.89
N GLU A 658 14.17 -42.78 12.70
CA GLU A 658 14.44 -44.09 12.08
C GLU A 658 15.45 -44.91 12.90
N GLN A 659 16.47 -44.25 13.46
CA GLN A 659 17.43 -44.85 14.40
C GLN A 659 16.86 -45.05 15.83
N ARG A 660 15.65 -44.57 16.11
CA ARG A 660 15.01 -44.55 17.45
C ARG A 660 15.83 -43.85 18.54
N ASN A 661 16.67 -42.89 18.16
CA ASN A 661 17.52 -42.14 19.09
C ASN A 661 16.72 -40.99 19.73
N MET A 662 16.01 -41.30 20.82
CA MET A 662 15.15 -40.35 21.54
C MET A 662 15.91 -39.15 22.13
N GLU A 663 17.19 -39.29 22.49
CA GLU A 663 18.01 -38.21 23.04
C GLU A 663 18.39 -37.19 21.95
N LEU A 664 18.87 -37.67 20.81
CA LEU A 664 19.14 -36.84 19.63
C LEU A 664 17.85 -36.20 19.10
N GLN A 665 16.73 -36.94 19.08
CA GLN A 665 15.43 -36.40 18.68
C GLN A 665 15.01 -35.22 19.57
N ALA A 666 15.20 -35.30 20.89
CA ALA A 666 14.86 -34.21 21.80
C ALA A 666 15.72 -32.96 21.55
N GLN A 667 17.04 -33.14 21.35
CA GLN A 667 17.97 -32.04 21.05
C GLN A 667 17.61 -31.33 19.73
N LEU A 668 17.42 -32.10 18.65
CA LEU A 668 17.03 -31.56 17.34
C LEU A 668 15.66 -30.86 17.37
N GLN A 669 14.72 -31.37 18.17
CA GLN A 669 13.40 -30.75 18.32
C GLN A 669 13.46 -29.40 19.07
N GLU A 670 14.39 -29.25 20.02
CA GLU A 670 14.67 -27.94 20.64
C GLU A 670 15.30 -26.98 19.63
N GLU A 671 16.33 -27.40 18.90
CA GLU A 671 17.01 -26.55 17.91
C GLU A 671 16.07 -26.13 16.76
N TYR A 672 15.18 -27.01 16.32
CA TYR A 672 14.11 -26.70 15.37
C TYR A 672 13.15 -25.63 15.91
N ALA A 673 12.72 -25.72 17.18
CA ALA A 673 11.87 -24.72 17.81
C ALA A 673 12.58 -23.37 17.98
N GLN A 674 13.86 -23.37 18.38
CA GLN A 674 14.68 -22.15 18.44
C GLN A 674 14.84 -21.52 17.04
N THR A 675 14.96 -22.32 15.98
CA THR A 675 15.15 -21.85 14.61
C THR A 675 13.87 -21.28 13.99
N ILE A 676 12.69 -21.86 14.29
CA ILE A 676 11.40 -21.23 13.99
C ILE A 676 11.28 -19.86 14.68
N SER A 677 11.63 -19.76 15.97
CA SER A 677 11.59 -18.49 16.70
C SER A 677 12.50 -17.41 16.08
N LYS A 678 13.72 -17.78 15.70
CA LYS A 678 14.65 -16.89 14.95
C LYS A 678 14.04 -16.43 13.62
N LEU A 679 13.38 -17.31 12.87
CA LEU A 679 12.77 -16.99 11.58
C LEU A 679 11.54 -16.09 11.73
N GLN A 680 10.66 -16.38 12.70
CA GLN A 680 9.52 -15.52 13.06
C GLN A 680 9.97 -14.11 13.47
N LYS A 681 11.06 -13.98 14.24
CA LYS A 681 11.63 -12.67 14.59
C LYS A 681 12.10 -11.89 13.35
N ARG A 682 12.76 -12.53 12.38
CA ARG A 682 13.19 -11.86 11.13
C ARG A 682 12.00 -11.43 10.27
N ALA A 683 10.97 -12.28 10.15
CA ALA A 683 9.74 -11.92 9.46
C ALA A 683 9.07 -10.68 10.10
N LYS A 684 9.03 -10.59 11.44
CA LYS A 684 8.53 -9.41 12.15
C LYS A 684 9.39 -8.16 11.93
N GLU A 685 10.71 -8.26 12.03
CA GLU A 685 11.64 -7.14 11.74
C GLU A 685 11.50 -6.60 10.30
N ARG A 686 11.14 -7.47 9.35
CA ARG A 686 10.88 -7.13 7.95
C ARG A 686 9.49 -6.52 7.75
N GLU A 687 8.47 -7.07 8.40
CA GLU A 687 7.13 -6.46 8.44
C GLU A 687 7.19 -5.06 9.06
N GLU A 688 7.97 -4.89 10.14
CA GLU A 688 8.21 -3.61 10.81
C GLU A 688 8.98 -2.59 9.96
N LEU A 689 9.88 -3.03 9.07
CA LEU A 689 10.54 -2.17 8.09
C LEU A 689 9.56 -1.71 7.00
N ASN A 690 8.68 -2.61 6.54
CA ASN A 690 7.58 -2.26 5.65
C ASN A 690 6.55 -1.34 6.31
N ASN A 691 6.11 -1.62 7.55
CA ASN A 691 5.02 -0.90 8.20
C ASN A 691 5.37 0.58 8.51
N ALA A 692 6.66 0.95 8.52
CA ALA A 692 7.09 2.34 8.56
C ALA A 692 6.61 3.17 7.34
N HIS A 693 6.43 2.53 6.18
CA HIS A 693 5.79 3.10 4.98
C HIS A 693 4.36 3.56 5.27
N ILE A 694 3.60 2.74 6.02
CA ILE A 694 2.18 2.98 6.30
C ILE A 694 2.01 4.20 7.20
N ALA A 695 2.85 4.35 8.24
CA ALA A 695 2.78 5.48 9.16
C ALA A 695 3.13 6.83 8.48
N ASP A 696 4.14 6.85 7.60
CA ASP A 696 4.49 8.05 6.82
C ASP A 696 3.41 8.37 5.77
N LEU A 697 2.88 7.35 5.07
CA LEU A 697 1.72 7.52 4.17
C LEU A 697 0.48 8.07 4.92
N GLN A 698 0.16 7.54 6.10
CA GLN A 698 -0.97 7.99 6.91
C GLN A 698 -0.81 9.45 7.35
N ARG A 699 0.38 9.84 7.85
CA ARG A 699 0.66 11.23 8.22
C ARG A 699 0.58 12.15 6.99
N ARG A 700 1.23 11.79 5.88
CA ARG A 700 1.14 12.54 4.61
C ARG A 700 -0.31 12.66 4.11
N TYR A 701 -1.15 11.64 4.32
CA TYR A 701 -2.58 11.66 3.94
C TYR A 701 -3.45 12.51 4.89
N GLN A 702 -3.08 12.63 6.16
CA GLN A 702 -3.73 13.54 7.12
C GLN A 702 -3.37 15.01 6.82
N ASP A 703 -2.08 15.30 6.65
CA ASP A 703 -1.59 16.63 6.25
C ASP A 703 -2.24 17.08 4.92
N ALA A 704 -2.29 16.16 3.94
CA ALA A 704 -2.99 16.30 2.67
C ALA A 704 -4.47 16.67 2.78
N SER A 705 -5.20 16.00 3.67
CA SER A 705 -6.65 16.21 3.84
C SER A 705 -6.91 17.60 4.39
N HIS A 706 -6.16 18.01 5.42
CA HIS A 706 -6.30 19.34 6.02
C HIS A 706 -5.89 20.50 5.09
N GLU A 707 -4.92 20.28 4.20
CA GLU A 707 -4.58 21.25 3.15
C GLU A 707 -5.74 21.39 2.13
N ASN A 708 -6.32 20.26 1.68
CA ASN A 708 -7.47 20.25 0.76
C ASN A 708 -8.74 20.88 1.37
N GLU A 709 -9.02 20.62 2.65
CA GLU A 709 -10.15 21.22 3.37
C GLU A 709 -10.06 22.75 3.37
N ARG A 710 -8.89 23.29 3.72
CA ARG A 710 -8.63 24.75 3.69
C ARG A 710 -8.84 25.35 2.30
N GLN A 711 -8.30 24.70 1.26
CA GLN A 711 -8.45 25.17 -0.11
C GLN A 711 -9.91 25.10 -0.60
N GLN A 712 -10.69 24.09 -0.19
CA GLN A 712 -12.11 24.02 -0.51
C GLN A 712 -12.92 25.13 0.16
N ASP A 713 -12.64 25.46 1.43
CA ASP A 713 -13.36 26.53 2.13
C ASP A 713 -12.99 27.93 1.62
N GLU A 714 -11.73 28.17 1.23
CA GLU A 714 -11.34 29.40 0.53
C GLU A 714 -12.02 29.52 -0.85
N LEU A 715 -12.12 28.41 -1.60
CA LEU A 715 -12.84 28.36 -2.88
C LEU A 715 -14.36 28.56 -2.72
N ARG A 716 -14.96 28.03 -1.64
CA ARG A 716 -16.38 28.27 -1.30
C ARG A 716 -16.62 29.74 -0.97
N PHE A 717 -15.76 30.35 -0.16
CA PHE A 717 -15.88 31.75 0.26
C PHE A 717 -15.75 32.72 -0.94
N THR A 718 -14.78 32.49 -1.82
CA THR A 718 -14.61 33.26 -3.07
C THR A 718 -15.80 33.08 -4.02
N THR A 719 -16.24 31.84 -4.27
CA THR A 719 -17.41 31.55 -5.13
C THR A 719 -18.69 32.21 -4.61
N ALA A 720 -18.91 32.21 -3.28
CA ALA A 720 -20.06 32.87 -2.67
C ALA A 720 -20.02 34.40 -2.85
N ARG A 721 -18.84 35.00 -2.72
CA ARG A 721 -18.61 36.44 -2.96
C ARG A 721 -18.87 36.84 -4.41
N GLU A 722 -18.39 36.05 -5.38
CA GLU A 722 -18.63 36.32 -6.81
C GLU A 722 -20.12 36.22 -7.18
N ARG A 723 -20.82 35.20 -6.68
CA ARG A 723 -22.28 35.05 -6.90
C ARG A 723 -23.06 36.26 -6.38
N ARG A 724 -22.69 36.81 -5.21
CA ARG A 724 -23.35 38.00 -4.64
C ARG A 724 -23.19 39.23 -5.55
N ILE A 725 -21.97 39.48 -6.01
CA ILE A 725 -21.66 40.59 -6.95
C ILE A 725 -22.39 40.41 -8.29
N MET A 726 -22.55 39.17 -8.75
CA MET A 726 -23.30 38.88 -9.99
C MET A 726 -24.80 39.12 -9.84
N VAL A 727 -25.40 38.80 -8.69
CA VAL A 727 -26.82 39.08 -8.41
C VAL A 727 -27.08 40.58 -8.29
N GLU A 728 -26.23 41.33 -7.60
CA GLU A 728 -26.34 42.79 -7.49
C GLU A 728 -26.36 43.45 -8.89
N LYS A 729 -25.42 43.08 -9.78
CA LYS A 729 -25.36 43.58 -11.17
C LYS A 729 -26.54 43.18 -12.07
N LEU A 730 -27.30 42.15 -11.72
CA LEU A 730 -28.50 41.74 -12.46
C LEU A 730 -29.74 42.54 -12.04
N LEU A 731 -29.76 43.10 -10.83
CA LEU A 731 -30.85 43.93 -10.30
C LEU A 731 -30.78 45.39 -10.77
N GLU A 732 -29.65 45.83 -11.30
CA GLU A 732 -29.40 47.22 -11.74
C GLU A 732 -29.82 47.52 -13.20
N GLN A 733 -30.32 46.55 -13.98
CA GLN A 733 -30.67 46.77 -15.39
C GLN A 733 -32.12 47.26 -15.61
N PRO A 734 -32.35 48.39 -16.30
CA PRO A 734 -33.69 48.90 -16.56
C PRO A 734 -34.36 48.19 -17.76
N HIS A 735 -35.52 47.59 -17.54
CA HIS A 735 -36.35 47.02 -18.61
C HIS A 735 -37.16 48.09 -19.36
N SER A 736 -37.34 47.90 -20.68
CA SER A 736 -38.14 48.82 -21.51
C SER A 736 -38.84 48.11 -22.68
N PHE A 737 -40.06 48.56 -23.01
CA PHE A 737 -40.90 48.21 -24.18
C PHE A 737 -41.42 46.74 -24.31
N SER A 738 -42.48 46.44 -25.08
CA SER A 738 -43.90 46.88 -25.02
C SER A 738 -44.77 46.08 -26.03
N GLU A 739 -46.07 45.90 -25.76
CA GLU A 739 -47.17 45.53 -26.71
C GLU A 739 -47.08 44.14 -27.42
N ARG A 740 -47.99 43.15 -27.23
CA ARG A 740 -49.45 42.99 -27.52
C ARG A 740 -49.79 42.65 -29.01
N PRO A 741 -50.87 41.87 -29.32
CA PRO A 741 -51.42 40.66 -28.65
C PRO A 741 -51.91 39.56 -29.65
N GLU A 742 -52.64 38.52 -29.15
CA GLU A 742 -53.52 37.55 -29.88
C GLU A 742 -52.85 36.51 -30.83
N HIS A 743 -53.38 35.28 -31.09
CA HIS A 743 -54.55 34.54 -30.56
C HIS A 743 -54.36 32.99 -30.68
N PHE A 744 -55.34 32.19 -30.22
CA PHE A 744 -55.40 30.69 -30.19
C PHE A 744 -54.35 29.95 -29.31
N GLY A 745 -54.66 28.83 -28.62
CA GLY A 745 -55.97 28.22 -28.33
C GLY A 745 -55.94 26.70 -28.07
N VAL A 746 -55.82 26.25 -26.81
CA VAL A 746 -55.95 24.81 -26.41
C VAL A 746 -56.70 24.71 -25.07
N ALA A 747 -57.52 23.66 -24.91
CA ALA A 747 -58.37 23.37 -23.73
C ALA A 747 -57.95 22.04 -23.04
N PRO A 748 -58.51 21.67 -21.86
CA PRO A 748 -57.77 20.93 -20.84
C PRO A 748 -57.78 19.39 -20.95
N ILE A 749 -56.78 18.76 -20.31
CA ILE A 749 -56.75 17.32 -20.03
C ILE A 749 -57.52 17.03 -18.72
N ALA A 750 -58.24 15.92 -18.69
CA ALA A 750 -59.20 15.56 -17.65
C ALA A 750 -58.58 14.87 -16.39
N ARG A 751 -59.45 14.59 -15.41
CA ARG A 751 -59.15 13.94 -14.13
C ARG A 751 -59.40 12.42 -14.16
N GLU A 752 -59.16 11.81 -12.99
CA GLU A 752 -59.75 10.58 -12.42
C GLU A 752 -59.00 9.24 -12.62
N PRO A 753 -59.17 8.25 -11.70
CA PRO A 753 -59.87 8.29 -10.39
C PRO A 753 -58.98 7.90 -9.18
N GLN A 754 -59.51 8.09 -7.96
CA GLN A 754 -59.11 7.35 -6.76
C GLN A 754 -60.29 6.48 -6.29
N ASP A 755 -60.02 5.24 -5.89
CA ASP A 755 -60.65 4.50 -4.78
C ASP A 755 -60.18 3.02 -4.82
N SER A 756 -60.18 2.21 -3.75
CA SER A 756 -60.67 2.39 -2.37
C SER A 756 -59.94 1.49 -1.36
N LEU A 757 -59.74 1.97 -0.11
CA LEU A 757 -59.90 1.28 1.21
C LEU A 757 -59.23 2.20 2.27
N ARG A 758 -59.90 2.80 3.29
CA ARG A 758 -60.52 2.20 4.51
C ARG A 758 -59.57 1.21 5.23
N ILE A 759 -59.34 1.22 6.55
CA ILE A 759 -59.91 1.90 7.75
C ILE A 759 -58.92 1.63 8.93
N SER A 760 -58.73 2.40 10.01
CA SER A 760 -59.09 3.79 10.40
C SER A 760 -58.35 4.23 11.68
N GLY A 761 -58.09 5.54 11.85
CA GLY A 761 -57.74 6.17 13.14
C GLY A 761 -56.24 6.45 13.36
N GLY A 762 -55.82 7.55 14.00
CA GLY A 762 -56.62 8.74 14.32
C GLY A 762 -56.01 9.64 15.41
N ARG A 763 -55.83 10.93 15.07
CA ARG A 763 -55.45 12.06 15.97
C ARG A 763 -54.00 12.05 16.49
N GLN A 764 -53.31 13.18 16.71
CA GLN A 764 -53.57 14.56 16.26
C GLN A 764 -52.27 15.40 16.21
N CYS A 765 -52.25 16.40 15.32
CA CYS A 765 -51.48 17.65 15.37
C CYS A 765 -49.98 17.62 15.74
N PHE A 766 -49.12 17.72 14.72
CA PHE A 766 -47.95 18.61 14.80
C PHE A 766 -48.39 20.08 14.69
N ALA A 767 -47.85 20.95 15.55
CA ALA A 767 -47.83 22.42 15.45
C ALA A 767 -47.03 22.98 16.66
N ASN A 768 -46.25 24.06 16.58
CA ASN A 768 -45.75 24.84 15.44
C ASN A 768 -44.62 25.80 15.90
N LEU A 769 -43.70 26.13 14.99
CA LEU A 769 -42.69 27.23 15.06
C LEU A 769 -41.66 27.19 16.24
N ILE A 770 -40.36 27.52 16.12
CA ILE A 770 -39.57 28.51 15.34
C ILE A 770 -39.49 29.89 16.03
N VAL A 771 -38.28 30.20 16.55
CA VAL A 771 -37.71 31.55 16.83
C VAL A 771 -38.38 32.29 18.03
N GLU A 772 -37.69 33.10 18.85
CA GLU A 772 -36.41 33.83 18.72
C GLU A 772 -35.51 33.71 19.97
N ASP A 773 -34.37 34.42 19.95
CA ASP A 773 -33.30 34.39 20.95
C ASP A 773 -33.55 35.21 22.25
N ASP A 774 -32.66 34.98 23.22
CA ASP A 774 -31.75 35.98 23.80
C ASP A 774 -31.80 36.22 25.34
N TYR A 775 -30.68 36.79 25.82
CA TYR A 775 -30.34 37.32 27.14
C TYR A 775 -30.09 36.37 28.31
N GLU A 776 -28.80 36.18 28.59
CA GLU A 776 -28.31 36.02 29.95
C GLU A 776 -28.71 37.22 30.83
N GLN A 777 -29.20 36.96 32.06
CA GLN A 777 -28.50 37.46 33.25
C GLN A 777 -28.92 36.78 34.56
N ARG A 778 -27.91 36.49 35.39
CA ARG A 778 -28.01 36.11 36.81
C ARG A 778 -28.29 37.36 37.69
N PRO A 779 -28.47 37.29 39.03
CA PRO A 779 -28.46 36.10 39.91
C PRO A 779 -29.62 36.02 40.94
N ARG A 780 -29.84 34.81 41.47
CA ARG A 780 -29.67 34.52 42.91
C ARG A 780 -29.43 33.04 43.16
#